data_AF-A0A956AV28-F1
#
_entry.id   AF-A0A956AV28-F1
#
_cell.length_a   1.000
_cell.length_b   1.000
_cell.length_c   1.000
_cell.angle_alpha   90.00
_cell.angle_beta   90.00
_cell.angle_gamma   90.00
#
_symmetry.space_group_name_H-M   'P 1'
#
loop_
_entity.id
_entity.type
_entity.pdbx_description
1 polymer ?
#
loop_
_entity_poly.entity_id
_entity_poly.type
_entity_poly.pdbx_seq_one_letter_code
_entity_poly.pdbx_strand_id
1 'polypeptide(L)'
;MSRSEYAPLLEQALRRIRAAKAEVAESRRPPSSRCPIAVLGMACRLPGADDPDALWQLLVDGTDAVAPLPADHWTPEEWAALSGSIDLPTDRCGTIRDVAGFDPRFFGIAPREAEAIDPLQRVVLETAWHALEDAGVPPSGLSGRRVGVFLGIGPSEYREICVRRGVDGSVFGATGSALSVIAGRVAYALGLQGPALVLDTACSSSLVALQLAVRALQAGDCEVALTGGINLLLDPKTTLGMARLKMLSPVGQCRSFDADGAGFVRGEGCGVVVLRRLADAERDGQRCRAVIRGAAVNQDGRSAGLTAPNKHAQVAVIRAALADGGLDPLAVTYVESHGTGTALGDPIEMGAIEEALCAGRPANTPIVIGALKSNLGHLEAASGIAGLIKAVLAIEHGAVPQNLHFDTPNPHIPWARLPLHMPRQMTPWSPGLVGISSFGFSGTNAHVVIGPPPAADRPVATAPARQVEVLPFSARSPRSLRTLAARHAERLADAPETWPAIAASAALHREAMAHRATVQAASAAQAIERLRALADAQEVAGAEQAIVPAGRAPRIGFLFTGQGAQHAGMGRRLYAEEPVFARAIDRCAAHLDGRLPLPLTRVLFDDDSPIDNTAYTQPAMFALQVALAALWQSLGVTPEVVLGHSVGAYAAAVVAGMLPLEDALDLIAERGRLMGALPAGGAMAAVQADERQVLAMGRDAAWCIAAANSPRETIIAGPAEAIDRAVADFAAQGVRARRLTVSHAFHSALMAPVVAPFSAHAARFKAAAPQIDFIDDRTGALRRDAPTADDWSRHLREPVRFRDALRTLAGLKCDLLVELGPRPVLLGLARSTLGDACP
;
A
#
# COMPACT_ATOMS: atom_id res chain seq x y z
N MET A 1 -21.16 27.11 -31.95
CA MET A 1 -20.71 25.80 -32.45
C MET A 1 -21.82 25.20 -33.28
N SER A 2 -21.51 24.83 -34.52
CA SER A 2 -22.50 24.27 -35.45
C SER A 2 -22.76 22.79 -35.12
N ARG A 3 -23.90 22.26 -35.56
CA ARG A 3 -24.21 20.81 -35.45
C ARG A 3 -23.12 19.88 -36.02
N SER A 4 -22.23 20.39 -36.89
CA SER A 4 -21.14 19.59 -37.48
C SER A 4 -19.93 19.40 -36.55
N GLU A 5 -19.74 20.27 -35.55
CA GLU A 5 -18.59 20.19 -34.62
C GLU A 5 -18.84 19.25 -33.43
N TYR A 6 -20.12 18.98 -33.10
CA TYR A 6 -20.51 18.12 -31.99
C TYR A 6 -20.43 16.62 -32.29
N ALA A 7 -20.63 16.23 -33.56
CA ALA A 7 -20.69 14.84 -33.98
C ALA A 7 -19.39 14.04 -33.68
N PRO A 8 -18.17 14.56 -33.97
CA PRO A 8 -16.95 13.80 -33.70
C PRO A 8 -16.64 13.65 -32.19
N LEU A 9 -16.94 14.67 -31.38
CA LEU A 9 -16.75 14.62 -29.92
C LEU A 9 -17.73 13.62 -29.27
N LEU A 10 -18.98 13.60 -29.73
CA LEU A 10 -19.98 12.63 -29.27
C LEU A 10 -19.60 11.20 -29.68
N GLU A 11 -19.06 11.01 -30.88
CA GLU A 11 -18.52 9.71 -31.32
C GLU A 11 -17.34 9.24 -30.48
N GLN A 12 -16.42 10.14 -30.12
CA GLN A 12 -15.27 9.81 -29.28
C GLN A 12 -15.69 9.45 -27.85
N ALA A 13 -16.64 10.19 -27.28
CA ALA A 13 -17.23 9.88 -25.98
C ALA A 13 -17.98 8.53 -26.01
N LEU A 14 -18.77 8.26 -27.07
CA LEU A 14 -19.47 7.00 -27.25
C LEU A 14 -18.51 5.83 -27.46
N ARG A 15 -17.38 6.01 -28.16
CA ARG A 15 -16.32 4.99 -28.27
C ARG A 15 -15.68 4.71 -26.92
N ARG A 16 -15.37 5.73 -26.11
CA ARG A 16 -14.86 5.55 -24.74
C ARG A 16 -15.85 4.84 -23.84
N ILE A 17 -17.14 5.20 -23.91
CA ILE A 17 -18.21 4.52 -23.15
C ILE A 17 -18.37 3.07 -23.63
N ARG A 18 -18.28 2.81 -24.94
CA ARG A 18 -18.33 1.44 -25.48
C ARG A 18 -17.09 0.63 -25.10
N ALA A 19 -15.91 1.22 -25.10
CA ALA A 19 -14.67 0.58 -24.64
C ALA A 19 -14.74 0.25 -23.14
N ALA A 20 -15.16 1.21 -22.31
CA ALA A 20 -15.36 0.98 -20.88
C ALA A 20 -16.47 -0.05 -20.60
N LYS A 21 -17.56 -0.02 -21.36
CA LYS A 21 -18.63 -1.05 -21.28
C LYS A 21 -18.14 -2.40 -21.80
N ALA A 22 -17.26 -2.43 -22.79
CA ALA A 22 -16.64 -3.65 -23.29
C ALA A 22 -15.67 -4.22 -22.26
N GLU A 23 -14.83 -3.41 -21.60
CA GLU A 23 -13.98 -3.82 -20.47
C GLU A 23 -14.81 -4.36 -19.30
N VAL A 24 -15.91 -3.68 -18.94
CA VAL A 24 -16.84 -4.15 -17.89
C VAL A 24 -17.58 -5.43 -18.33
N ALA A 25 -17.85 -5.61 -19.62
CA ALA A 25 -18.47 -6.83 -20.16
C ALA A 25 -17.47 -7.99 -20.26
N GLU A 26 -16.20 -7.71 -20.59
CA GLU A 26 -15.08 -8.66 -20.62
C GLU A 26 -14.78 -9.13 -19.19
N SER A 27 -14.80 -8.23 -18.21
CA SER A 27 -14.70 -8.57 -16.78
C SER A 27 -15.89 -9.35 -16.23
N ARG A 28 -17.00 -9.41 -16.99
CA ARG A 28 -18.24 -10.12 -16.63
C ARG A 28 -18.44 -11.41 -17.43
N ARG A 29 -17.51 -11.79 -18.32
CA ARG A 29 -17.54 -13.14 -18.91
C ARG A 29 -17.44 -14.16 -17.78
N PRO A 30 -18.30 -15.21 -17.79
CA PRO A 30 -18.19 -16.28 -16.81
C PRO A 30 -16.77 -16.85 -16.90
N PRO A 31 -16.01 -16.90 -15.78
CA PRO A 31 -14.65 -17.40 -15.81
C PRO A 31 -14.63 -18.86 -16.27
N SER A 32 -13.51 -19.30 -16.82
CA SER A 32 -13.26 -20.73 -16.99
C SER A 32 -13.40 -21.42 -15.63
N SER A 33 -14.19 -22.50 -15.56
CA SER A 33 -14.36 -23.32 -14.36
C SER A 33 -13.07 -23.96 -13.85
N ARG A 34 -11.95 -23.81 -14.58
CA ARG A 34 -10.62 -24.31 -14.26
C ARG A 34 -9.54 -23.23 -14.18
N CYS A 35 -9.91 -21.98 -13.94
CA CYS A 35 -8.93 -20.90 -13.79
C CYS A 35 -8.04 -21.14 -12.54
N PRO A 36 -6.69 -21.11 -12.67
CA PRO A 36 -5.78 -21.20 -11.53
C PRO A 36 -5.91 -20.01 -10.56
N ILE A 37 -5.69 -20.26 -9.27
CA ILE A 37 -5.84 -19.26 -8.21
C ILE A 37 -4.49 -18.94 -7.59
N ALA A 38 -4.07 -17.68 -7.65
CA ALA A 38 -2.86 -17.17 -7.03
C ALA A 38 -3.04 -17.02 -5.51
N VAL A 39 -2.03 -17.44 -4.76
CA VAL A 39 -1.81 -17.08 -3.36
C VAL A 39 -1.02 -15.78 -3.35
N LEU A 40 -1.65 -14.67 -2.93
CA LEU A 40 -1.04 -13.34 -2.94
C LEU A 40 -0.25 -13.06 -1.67
N GLY A 41 -0.82 -13.43 -0.52
CA GLY A 41 -0.19 -13.27 0.78
C GLY A 41 -0.71 -14.24 1.82
N MET A 42 0.02 -14.38 2.92
CA MET A 42 -0.27 -15.32 4.00
C MET A 42 0.19 -14.77 5.34
N ALA A 43 -0.54 -15.12 6.40
CA ALA A 43 -0.13 -14.87 7.77
C ALA A 43 -0.56 -16.04 8.66
N CYS A 44 0.16 -16.24 9.75
CA CYS A 44 -0.15 -17.29 10.72
C CYS A 44 0.26 -16.93 12.13
N ARG A 45 -0.38 -17.54 13.13
CA ARG A 45 0.08 -17.64 14.51
C ARG A 45 0.11 -19.11 14.87
N LEU A 46 1.30 -19.64 15.11
CA LEU A 46 1.57 -21.05 15.29
C LEU A 46 2.48 -21.25 16.51
N PRO A 47 2.59 -22.47 17.05
CA PRO A 47 3.50 -22.75 18.14
C PRO A 47 4.94 -22.40 17.74
N GLY A 48 5.58 -21.53 18.52
CA GLY A 48 6.94 -21.05 18.25
C GLY A 48 7.08 -20.04 17.09
N ALA A 49 6.02 -19.69 16.36
CA ALA A 49 6.10 -18.82 15.18
C ALA A 49 4.86 -17.92 15.00
N ASP A 50 5.05 -16.60 15.03
CA ASP A 50 3.95 -15.61 14.89
C ASP A 50 3.77 -15.06 13.47
N ASP A 51 4.55 -15.55 12.52
CA ASP A 51 4.47 -15.21 11.10
C ASP A 51 5.15 -16.31 10.23
N PRO A 52 4.97 -16.27 8.89
CA PRO A 52 5.56 -17.28 8.00
C PRO A 52 7.08 -17.32 7.98
N ASP A 53 7.77 -16.19 8.19
CA ASP A 53 9.23 -16.13 8.20
C ASP A 53 9.77 -16.82 9.46
N ALA A 54 9.16 -16.59 10.62
CA ALA A 54 9.44 -17.28 11.86
C ALA A 54 9.14 -18.79 11.77
N LEU A 55 8.06 -19.17 11.07
CA LEU A 55 7.77 -20.58 10.80
C LEU A 55 8.88 -21.22 9.97
N TRP A 56 9.34 -20.56 8.91
CA TRP A 56 10.43 -21.08 8.10
C TRP A 56 11.71 -21.26 8.93
N GLN A 57 12.06 -20.27 9.74
CA GLN A 57 13.23 -20.36 10.62
C GLN A 57 13.12 -21.54 11.61
N LEU A 58 11.96 -21.71 12.24
CA LEU A 58 11.67 -22.84 13.13
C LEU A 58 11.88 -24.20 12.43
N LEU A 59 11.44 -24.31 11.18
CA LEU A 59 11.59 -25.51 10.35
C LEU A 59 13.02 -25.75 9.89
N VAL A 60 13.78 -24.69 9.60
CA VAL A 60 15.22 -24.74 9.30
C VAL A 60 16.00 -25.25 10.49
N ASP A 61 15.70 -24.75 11.68
CA ASP A 61 16.35 -25.13 12.92
C ASP A 61 15.93 -26.53 13.40
N GLY A 62 14.90 -27.12 12.79
CA GLY A 62 14.40 -28.44 13.14
C GLY A 62 13.74 -28.49 14.52
N THR A 63 13.12 -27.39 14.94
CA THR A 63 12.58 -27.23 16.29
C THR A 63 11.26 -28.00 16.47
N ASP A 64 11.15 -28.72 17.59
CA ASP A 64 9.89 -29.24 18.14
C ASP A 64 9.26 -28.15 19.03
N ALA A 65 8.15 -27.58 18.56
CA ALA A 65 7.43 -26.51 19.24
C ALA A 65 6.38 -27.02 20.23
N VAL A 66 6.25 -28.34 20.38
CA VAL A 66 5.39 -28.95 21.39
C VAL A 66 6.06 -28.83 22.75
N ALA A 67 5.36 -28.27 23.73
CA ALA A 67 5.88 -27.99 25.07
C ALA A 67 4.84 -28.37 26.14
N PRO A 68 5.20 -28.38 27.44
CA PRO A 68 4.21 -28.54 28.50
C PRO A 68 3.09 -27.50 28.40
N LEU A 69 1.86 -27.90 28.71
CA LEU A 69 0.68 -27.06 28.69
C LEU A 69 0.89 -25.83 29.60
N PRO A 70 0.72 -24.61 29.09
CA PRO A 70 0.85 -23.41 29.92
C PRO A 70 -0.17 -23.39 31.06
N ALA A 71 0.26 -22.90 32.23
CA ALA A 71 -0.55 -22.88 33.45
C ALA A 71 -1.78 -21.96 33.37
N ASP A 72 -1.86 -21.09 32.35
CA ASP A 72 -2.96 -20.18 32.11
C ASP A 72 -4.08 -20.76 31.22
N HIS A 73 -3.95 -22.01 30.76
CA HIS A 73 -5.00 -22.73 30.01
C HIS A 73 -6.00 -23.40 30.95
N TRP A 74 -5.63 -24.56 31.53
CA TRP A 74 -6.40 -25.23 32.58
C TRP A 74 -5.48 -25.95 33.55
N THR A 75 -5.94 -26.13 34.78
CA THR A 75 -5.13 -26.73 35.85
C THR A 75 -5.29 -28.25 35.89
N PRO A 76 -4.31 -28.98 36.47
CA PRO A 76 -4.47 -30.42 36.76
C PRO A 76 -5.69 -30.73 37.61
N GLU A 77 -6.09 -29.83 38.51
CA GLU A 77 -7.31 -29.97 39.31
C GLU A 77 -8.57 -29.85 38.47
N GLU A 78 -8.62 -28.90 37.51
CA GLU A 78 -9.72 -28.77 36.55
C GLU A 78 -9.83 -30.02 35.67
N TRP A 79 -8.69 -30.61 35.25
CA TRP A 79 -8.67 -31.90 34.58
C TRP A 79 -9.23 -33.01 35.48
N ALA A 80 -8.70 -33.18 36.69
CA ALA A 80 -9.09 -34.25 37.60
C ALA A 80 -10.58 -34.20 37.97
N ALA A 81 -11.11 -32.99 38.17
CA ALA A 81 -12.53 -32.77 38.43
C ALA A 81 -13.44 -33.23 37.27
N LEU A 82 -12.94 -33.14 36.03
CA LEU A 82 -13.69 -33.48 34.81
C LEU A 82 -13.47 -34.94 34.36
N SER A 83 -12.24 -35.43 34.46
CA SER A 83 -11.82 -36.72 33.91
C SER A 83 -12.19 -37.90 34.81
N GLY A 84 -12.43 -37.66 36.09
CA GLY A 84 -12.68 -38.69 37.09
C GLY A 84 -11.43 -39.53 37.31
N SER A 85 -11.43 -40.77 36.81
CA SER A 85 -10.31 -41.71 36.91
C SER A 85 -9.46 -41.82 35.64
N ILE A 86 -9.69 -40.97 34.63
CA ILE A 86 -8.92 -40.98 33.39
C ILE A 86 -7.71 -40.06 33.55
N ASP A 87 -6.51 -40.65 33.49
CA ASP A 87 -5.26 -39.90 33.49
C ASP A 87 -5.13 -39.05 32.21
N LEU A 88 -4.47 -37.90 32.34
CA LEU A 88 -4.11 -37.09 31.19
C LEU A 88 -3.06 -37.85 30.38
N PRO A 89 -3.30 -38.19 29.09
CA PRO A 89 -2.36 -38.99 28.31
C PRO A 89 -0.96 -38.36 28.17
N THR A 90 -0.90 -37.02 28.18
CA THR A 90 0.33 -36.23 28.12
C THR A 90 0.03 -34.80 28.57
N ASP A 91 0.99 -34.16 29.23
CA ASP A 91 0.95 -32.74 29.59
C ASP A 91 1.46 -31.83 28.46
N ARG A 92 1.73 -32.38 27.26
CA ARG A 92 2.34 -31.64 26.16
C ARG A 92 1.31 -31.20 25.11
N CYS A 93 1.52 -30.02 24.53
CA CYS A 93 0.75 -29.47 23.41
C CYS A 93 1.55 -28.40 22.65
N GLY A 94 1.17 -28.14 21.40
CA GLY A 94 1.64 -26.96 20.68
C GLY A 94 0.72 -25.77 20.96
N THR A 95 1.18 -24.73 21.64
CA THR A 95 0.35 -23.55 21.95
C THR A 95 0.88 -22.30 21.27
N ILE A 96 -0.02 -21.39 20.91
CA ILE A 96 0.41 -20.05 20.48
C ILE A 96 0.86 -19.25 21.71
N ARG A 97 1.69 -18.21 21.50
CA ARG A 97 2.30 -17.48 22.62
C ARG A 97 1.28 -16.70 23.46
N ASP A 98 0.30 -16.08 22.81
CA ASP A 98 -0.68 -15.21 23.46
C ASP A 98 -2.07 -15.37 22.83
N VAL A 99 -2.96 -16.05 23.56
CA VAL A 99 -4.35 -16.27 23.19
C VAL A 99 -5.26 -15.10 23.64
N ALA A 100 -4.85 -14.38 24.69
CA ALA A 100 -5.69 -13.36 25.33
C ALA A 100 -5.48 -11.96 24.72
N GLY A 101 -4.26 -11.64 24.31
CA GLY A 101 -3.86 -10.36 23.74
C GLY A 101 -4.62 -10.01 22.46
N PHE A 102 -5.07 -8.76 22.39
CA PHE A 102 -5.81 -8.22 21.26
C PHE A 102 -5.74 -6.69 21.30
N ASP A 103 -5.62 -6.02 20.14
CA ASP A 103 -5.78 -4.56 20.04
C ASP A 103 -7.21 -4.20 19.60
N PRO A 104 -8.17 -4.03 20.53
CA PRO A 104 -9.55 -3.74 20.16
C PRO A 104 -9.72 -2.36 19.52
N ARG A 105 -8.91 -1.38 19.92
CA ARG A 105 -9.00 -0.01 19.38
C ARG A 105 -8.55 0.03 17.92
N PHE A 106 -7.59 -0.81 17.54
CA PHE A 106 -7.19 -0.96 16.15
C PHE A 106 -8.39 -1.31 15.26
N PHE A 107 -9.27 -2.21 15.71
CA PHE A 107 -10.45 -2.66 14.97
C PHE A 107 -11.74 -1.87 15.29
N GLY A 108 -11.65 -0.78 16.05
CA GLY A 108 -12.82 0.02 16.44
C GLY A 108 -13.76 -0.69 17.42
N ILE A 109 -13.25 -1.66 18.17
CA ILE A 109 -13.99 -2.45 19.15
C ILE A 109 -13.83 -1.80 20.55
N ALA A 110 -14.94 -1.67 21.27
CA ALA A 110 -14.91 -1.14 22.63
C ALA A 110 -14.28 -2.16 23.60
N PRO A 111 -13.52 -1.75 24.64
CA PRO A 111 -12.91 -2.67 25.59
C PRO A 111 -13.89 -3.68 26.20
N ARG A 112 -15.10 -3.23 26.56
CA ARG A 112 -16.16 -4.07 27.11
C ARG A 112 -16.71 -5.11 26.12
N GLU A 113 -16.67 -4.81 24.83
CA GLU A 113 -17.00 -5.80 23.81
C GLU A 113 -15.87 -6.82 23.68
N ALA A 114 -14.61 -6.37 23.66
CA ALA A 114 -13.43 -7.22 23.51
C ALA A 114 -13.34 -8.34 24.57
N GLU A 115 -13.71 -8.06 25.82
CA GLU A 115 -13.79 -9.05 26.89
C GLU A 115 -14.79 -10.19 26.63
N ALA A 116 -15.84 -9.93 25.85
CA ALA A 116 -16.87 -10.92 25.51
C ALA A 116 -16.59 -11.66 24.19
N ILE A 117 -15.63 -11.19 23.39
CA ILE A 117 -15.29 -11.79 22.09
C ILE A 117 -14.45 -13.05 22.31
N ASP A 118 -14.87 -14.18 21.74
CA ASP A 118 -14.10 -15.42 21.70
C ASP A 118 -12.69 -15.17 21.11
N PRO A 119 -11.61 -15.62 21.77
CA PRO A 119 -10.25 -15.55 21.22
C PRO A 119 -10.11 -16.01 19.76
N LEU A 120 -10.94 -16.97 19.30
CA LEU A 120 -10.99 -17.39 17.91
C LEU A 120 -11.26 -16.21 16.96
N GLN A 121 -12.20 -15.34 17.32
CA GLN A 121 -12.54 -14.15 16.52
C GLN A 121 -11.39 -13.12 16.52
N ARG A 122 -10.74 -12.92 17.67
CA ARG A 122 -9.65 -11.94 17.85
C ARG A 122 -8.43 -12.31 17.01
N VAL A 123 -7.97 -13.55 17.16
CA VAL A 123 -6.78 -14.07 16.48
C VAL A 123 -6.98 -14.12 14.97
N VAL A 124 -8.15 -14.58 14.49
CA VAL A 124 -8.49 -14.57 13.06
C VAL A 124 -8.50 -13.15 12.50
N LEU A 125 -9.06 -12.18 13.22
CA LEU A 125 -9.16 -10.80 12.76
C LEU A 125 -7.77 -10.15 12.58
N GLU A 126 -6.86 -10.36 13.53
CA GLU A 126 -5.46 -9.93 13.41
C GLU A 126 -4.73 -10.67 12.27
N THR A 127 -4.91 -11.98 12.17
CA THR A 127 -4.25 -12.80 11.13
C THR A 127 -4.73 -12.43 9.73
N ALA A 128 -6.03 -12.15 9.55
CA ALA A 128 -6.58 -11.68 8.28
C ALA A 128 -6.01 -10.30 7.88
N TRP A 129 -5.83 -9.39 8.85
CA TRP A 129 -5.17 -8.11 8.61
C TRP A 129 -3.72 -8.30 8.13
N HIS A 130 -2.94 -9.11 8.85
CA HIS A 130 -1.54 -9.38 8.47
C HIS A 130 -1.42 -10.09 7.12
N ALA A 131 -2.35 -10.98 6.77
CA ALA A 131 -2.35 -11.65 5.46
C ALA A 131 -2.56 -10.64 4.30
N LEU A 132 -3.38 -9.60 4.51
CA LEU A 132 -3.57 -8.51 3.55
C LEU A 132 -2.33 -7.61 3.46
N GLU A 133 -1.65 -7.34 4.58
CA GLU A 133 -0.37 -6.62 4.57
C GLU A 133 0.73 -7.40 3.83
N ASP A 134 0.82 -8.72 4.03
CA ASP A 134 1.75 -9.57 3.28
C ASP A 134 1.42 -9.59 1.78
N ALA A 135 0.14 -9.60 1.42
CA ALA A 135 -0.32 -9.52 0.03
C ALA A 135 -0.08 -8.14 -0.60
N GLY A 136 0.29 -7.12 0.18
CA GLY A 136 0.46 -5.75 -0.28
C GLY A 136 -0.85 -5.08 -0.70
N VAL A 137 -1.96 -5.47 -0.07
CA VAL A 137 -3.32 -4.98 -0.38
C VAL A 137 -3.83 -4.13 0.78
N PRO A 138 -3.88 -2.79 0.63
CA PRO A 138 -4.47 -1.91 1.65
C PRO A 138 -5.96 -2.21 1.87
N PRO A 139 -6.42 -2.46 3.11
CA PRO A 139 -7.83 -2.75 3.39
C PRO A 139 -8.81 -1.68 2.94
N SER A 140 -8.43 -0.40 2.93
CA SER A 140 -9.26 0.69 2.40
C SER A 140 -9.69 0.48 0.94
N GLY A 141 -8.83 -0.15 0.13
CA GLY A 141 -9.12 -0.49 -1.27
C GLY A 141 -10.06 -1.68 -1.45
N LEU A 142 -10.45 -2.36 -0.36
CA LEU A 142 -11.36 -3.51 -0.35
C LEU A 142 -12.75 -3.18 0.18
N SER A 143 -12.91 -2.07 0.89
CA SER A 143 -14.21 -1.66 1.43
C SER A 143 -15.25 -1.48 0.33
N GLY A 144 -16.42 -2.10 0.50
CA GLY A 144 -17.52 -2.12 -0.47
C GLY A 144 -17.35 -3.12 -1.62
N ARG A 145 -16.27 -3.92 -1.64
CA ARG A 145 -15.99 -4.88 -2.72
C ARG A 145 -16.46 -6.28 -2.38
N ARG A 146 -16.62 -7.11 -3.42
CA ARG A 146 -17.02 -8.53 -3.29
C ARG A 146 -15.82 -9.38 -2.88
N VAL A 147 -15.35 -9.18 -1.65
CA VAL A 147 -14.29 -9.98 -1.03
C VAL A 147 -14.94 -11.03 -0.14
N GLY A 148 -14.65 -12.31 -0.41
CA GLY A 148 -15.18 -13.42 0.37
C GLY A 148 -14.30 -13.78 1.57
N VAL A 149 -14.89 -14.36 2.61
CA VAL A 149 -14.23 -14.84 3.84
C VAL A 149 -14.69 -16.28 4.11
N PHE A 150 -13.76 -17.24 4.08
CA PHE A 150 -14.04 -18.67 4.23
C PHE A 150 -13.14 -19.25 5.32
N LEU A 151 -13.70 -19.64 6.46
CA LEU A 151 -12.89 -20.04 7.61
C LEU A 151 -13.26 -21.44 8.10
N GLY A 152 -12.25 -22.31 8.20
CA GLY A 152 -12.34 -23.53 8.97
C GLY A 152 -12.17 -23.25 10.46
N ILE A 153 -13.06 -23.74 11.31
CA ILE A 153 -13.02 -23.45 12.75
C ILE A 153 -13.03 -24.73 13.58
N GLY A 154 -12.31 -24.70 14.69
CA GLY A 154 -12.44 -25.67 15.77
C GLY A 154 -13.65 -25.38 16.67
N PRO A 155 -13.85 -26.18 17.73
CA PRO A 155 -14.90 -25.94 18.70
C PRO A 155 -14.72 -24.58 19.40
N SER A 156 -15.81 -23.85 19.60
CA SER A 156 -15.83 -22.67 20.47
C SER A 156 -16.12 -23.09 21.91
N GLU A 157 -15.13 -22.91 22.76
CA GLU A 157 -15.15 -23.30 24.18
C GLU A 157 -15.35 -22.08 25.10
N TYR A 158 -15.09 -20.87 24.58
CA TYR A 158 -15.04 -19.65 25.37
C TYR A 158 -16.37 -19.32 26.05
N ARG A 159 -17.50 -19.55 25.36
CA ARG A 159 -18.82 -19.32 25.94
C ARG A 159 -19.09 -20.20 27.15
N GLU A 160 -18.71 -21.48 27.07
CA GLU A 160 -18.91 -22.41 28.19
C GLU A 160 -18.10 -21.96 29.41
N ILE A 161 -16.87 -21.50 29.18
CA ILE A 161 -16.00 -20.90 30.21
C ILE A 161 -16.67 -19.65 30.81
N CYS A 162 -17.20 -18.75 29.98
CA CYS A 162 -17.89 -17.54 30.45
C CYS A 162 -19.11 -17.86 31.32
N VAL A 163 -19.93 -18.82 30.90
CA VAL A 163 -21.10 -19.27 31.66
C VAL A 163 -20.67 -19.88 33.00
N ARG A 164 -19.67 -20.78 33.00
CA ARG A 164 -19.16 -21.46 34.20
C ARG A 164 -18.59 -20.47 35.22
N ARG A 165 -17.94 -19.40 34.74
CA ARG A 165 -17.36 -18.34 35.60
C ARG A 165 -18.35 -17.24 35.97
N GLY A 166 -19.62 -17.33 35.54
CA GLY A 166 -20.65 -16.34 35.85
C GLY A 166 -20.42 -14.96 35.21
N VAL A 167 -19.65 -14.90 34.12
CA VAL A 167 -19.34 -13.66 33.38
C VAL A 167 -20.20 -13.49 32.12
N ASP A 168 -21.08 -14.46 31.81
CA ASP A 168 -22.06 -14.38 30.71
C ASP A 168 -23.27 -13.51 31.11
N GLY A 169 -23.13 -12.20 30.95
CA GLY A 169 -24.19 -11.22 31.19
C GLY A 169 -24.08 -9.94 30.33
N SER A 170 -23.14 -9.93 29.40
CA SER A 170 -22.90 -8.81 28.49
C SER A 170 -23.86 -8.85 27.30
N VAL A 171 -24.34 -7.69 26.84
CA VAL A 171 -25.08 -7.57 25.57
C VAL A 171 -24.27 -8.05 24.36
N PHE A 172 -22.94 -8.13 24.51
CA PHE A 172 -22.01 -8.64 23.49
C PHE A 172 -21.81 -10.15 23.54
N GLY A 173 -22.31 -10.88 24.54
CA GLY A 173 -22.07 -12.32 24.68
C GLY A 173 -22.58 -13.13 23.47
N ALA A 174 -23.71 -12.73 22.90
CA ALA A 174 -24.28 -13.37 21.71
C ALA A 174 -23.38 -13.23 20.48
N THR A 175 -22.90 -12.03 20.16
CA THR A 175 -22.04 -11.79 18.99
C THR A 175 -20.59 -12.21 19.25
N GLY A 176 -20.14 -12.14 20.50
CA GLY A 176 -18.80 -12.53 20.91
C GLY A 176 -18.54 -14.04 20.83
N SER A 177 -19.58 -14.88 20.96
CA SER A 177 -19.45 -16.34 20.93
C SER A 177 -20.06 -17.02 19.70
N ALA A 178 -20.87 -16.31 18.90
CA ALA A 178 -21.48 -16.91 17.71
C ALA A 178 -20.43 -17.28 16.66
N LEU A 179 -20.39 -18.55 16.26
CA LEU A 179 -19.44 -19.06 15.26
C LEU A 179 -19.55 -18.31 13.93
N SER A 180 -20.76 -18.00 13.46
CA SER A 180 -20.98 -17.24 12.22
C SER A 180 -20.36 -15.84 12.25
N VAL A 181 -20.19 -15.26 13.45
CA VAL A 181 -19.60 -13.93 13.62
C VAL A 181 -18.08 -13.96 13.43
N ILE A 182 -17.41 -15.11 13.46
CA ILE A 182 -15.96 -15.18 13.19
C ILE A 182 -15.66 -14.66 11.78
N ALA A 183 -16.29 -15.22 10.74
CA ALA A 183 -16.15 -14.71 9.36
C ALA A 183 -16.85 -13.35 9.18
N GLY A 184 -18.03 -13.17 9.80
CA GLY A 184 -18.80 -11.93 9.70
C GLY A 184 -18.07 -10.72 10.27
N ARG A 185 -17.30 -10.86 11.35
CA ARG A 185 -16.54 -9.77 11.99
C ARG A 185 -15.34 -9.35 11.14
N VAL A 186 -14.67 -10.29 10.48
CA VAL A 186 -13.64 -9.96 9.47
C VAL A 186 -14.26 -9.15 8.34
N ALA A 187 -15.38 -9.63 7.78
CA ALA A 187 -16.08 -8.91 6.73
C ALA A 187 -16.53 -7.50 7.18
N TYR A 188 -17.11 -7.39 8.38
CA TYR A 188 -17.55 -6.13 8.95
C TYR A 188 -16.40 -5.14 9.17
N ALA A 189 -15.32 -5.58 9.83
CA ALA A 189 -14.19 -4.71 10.18
C ALA A 189 -13.45 -4.17 8.95
N LEU A 190 -13.44 -4.94 7.85
CA LEU A 190 -12.76 -4.59 6.60
C LEU A 190 -13.72 -4.04 5.52
N GLY A 191 -15.02 -3.93 5.81
CA GLY A 191 -16.04 -3.42 4.88
C GLY A 191 -16.33 -4.33 3.68
N LEU A 192 -16.14 -5.64 3.80
CA LEU A 192 -16.26 -6.61 2.71
C LEU A 192 -17.71 -7.01 2.45
N GLN A 193 -18.06 -7.25 1.17
CA GLN A 193 -19.42 -7.56 0.72
C GLN A 193 -19.52 -8.88 -0.06
N GLY A 194 -18.50 -9.75 0.01
CA GLY A 194 -18.58 -11.10 -0.54
C GLY A 194 -19.16 -12.12 0.45
N PRO A 195 -19.20 -13.42 0.09
CA PRO A 195 -19.65 -14.48 1.00
C PRO A 195 -18.81 -14.53 2.27
N ALA A 196 -19.42 -14.69 3.44
CA ALA A 196 -18.73 -14.84 4.72
C ALA A 196 -19.23 -16.11 5.44
N LEU A 197 -18.39 -17.15 5.47
CA LEU A 197 -18.78 -18.50 5.89
C LEU A 197 -17.78 -19.07 6.90
N VAL A 198 -18.32 -19.84 7.84
CA VAL A 198 -17.55 -20.70 8.75
C VAL A 198 -17.91 -22.15 8.49
N LEU A 199 -16.93 -23.05 8.60
CA LEU A 199 -17.04 -24.46 8.26
C LEU A 199 -16.40 -25.30 9.36
N ASP A 200 -17.06 -26.42 9.68
CA ASP A 200 -16.52 -27.45 10.57
C ASP A 200 -16.63 -28.81 9.88
N THR A 201 -15.50 -29.28 9.38
CA THR A 201 -15.27 -30.65 8.93
C THR A 201 -14.11 -31.28 9.71
N ALA A 202 -13.98 -30.89 10.98
CA ALA A 202 -12.89 -31.25 11.87
C ALA A 202 -11.49 -30.92 11.28
N CYS A 203 -10.59 -31.90 11.21
CA CYS A 203 -9.20 -31.68 10.80
C CYS A 203 -9.05 -31.17 9.36
N SER A 204 -10.06 -31.35 8.50
CA SER A 204 -10.05 -30.89 7.10
C SER A 204 -10.65 -29.48 6.91
N SER A 205 -11.19 -28.85 7.95
CA SER A 205 -11.97 -27.60 7.87
C SER A 205 -11.31 -26.52 7.03
N SER A 206 -10.03 -26.21 7.27
CA SER A 206 -9.34 -25.14 6.53
C SER A 206 -9.11 -25.43 5.05
N LEU A 207 -8.89 -26.69 4.65
CA LEU A 207 -8.76 -27.03 3.22
C LEU A 207 -10.11 -27.10 2.51
N VAL A 208 -11.16 -27.50 3.21
CA VAL A 208 -12.53 -27.40 2.69
C VAL A 208 -12.91 -25.93 2.49
N ALA A 209 -12.58 -25.06 3.45
CA ALA A 209 -12.75 -23.60 3.31
C ALA A 209 -12.00 -23.05 2.10
N LEU A 210 -10.73 -23.46 1.92
CA LEU A 210 -9.91 -23.06 0.77
C LEU A 210 -10.50 -23.54 -0.56
N GLN A 211 -10.99 -24.78 -0.62
CA GLN A 211 -11.63 -25.30 -1.83
C GLN A 211 -12.89 -24.48 -2.18
N LEU A 212 -13.72 -24.13 -1.19
CA LEU A 212 -14.90 -23.31 -1.43
C LEU A 212 -14.52 -21.88 -1.86
N ALA A 213 -13.46 -21.30 -1.29
CA ALA A 213 -12.93 -20.01 -1.73
C ALA A 213 -12.45 -20.05 -3.18
N VAL A 214 -11.76 -21.13 -3.59
CA VAL A 214 -11.36 -21.38 -4.98
C VAL A 214 -12.59 -21.43 -5.90
N ARG A 215 -13.64 -22.15 -5.50
CA ARG A 215 -14.89 -22.22 -6.29
C ARG A 215 -15.60 -20.87 -6.38
N ALA A 216 -15.68 -20.11 -5.30
CA ALA A 216 -16.30 -18.78 -5.30
C ALA A 216 -15.56 -17.80 -6.23
N LEU A 217 -14.22 -17.85 -6.25
CA LEU A 217 -13.40 -17.07 -7.18
C LEU A 217 -13.61 -17.51 -8.64
N GLN A 218 -13.68 -18.81 -8.91
CA GLN A 218 -13.94 -19.35 -10.25
C GLN A 218 -15.37 -19.05 -10.74
N ALA A 219 -16.36 -19.03 -9.84
CA ALA A 219 -17.74 -18.70 -10.14
C ALA A 219 -17.94 -17.18 -10.33
N GLY A 220 -17.05 -16.36 -9.78
CA GLY A 220 -17.17 -14.89 -9.81
C GLY A 220 -18.01 -14.32 -8.65
N ASP A 221 -18.36 -15.14 -7.66
CA ASP A 221 -19.07 -14.72 -6.43
C ASP A 221 -18.24 -13.72 -5.62
N CYS A 222 -16.91 -13.84 -5.72
CA CYS A 222 -15.96 -12.87 -5.19
C CYS A 222 -14.81 -12.59 -6.18
N GLU A 223 -14.12 -11.48 -5.97
CA GLU A 223 -12.93 -11.08 -6.74
C GLU A 223 -11.62 -11.27 -5.98
N VAL A 224 -11.71 -11.34 -4.66
CA VAL A 224 -10.63 -11.68 -3.71
C VAL A 224 -11.27 -12.57 -2.65
N ALA A 225 -10.52 -13.54 -2.12
CA ALA A 225 -10.98 -14.36 -1.01
C ALA A 225 -9.93 -14.43 0.10
N LEU A 226 -10.38 -14.21 1.33
CA LEU A 226 -9.64 -14.55 2.55
C LEU A 226 -10.07 -15.96 2.95
N THR A 227 -9.13 -16.89 3.04
CA THR A 227 -9.43 -18.25 3.49
C THR A 227 -8.42 -18.76 4.48
N GLY A 228 -8.84 -19.60 5.41
CA GLY A 228 -7.95 -20.04 6.47
C GLY A 228 -8.59 -21.02 7.44
N GLY A 229 -7.96 -21.16 8.61
CA GLY A 229 -8.59 -21.81 9.73
C GLY A 229 -7.90 -21.53 11.05
N ILE A 230 -8.64 -21.76 12.13
CA ILE A 230 -8.19 -21.52 13.50
C ILE A 230 -8.61 -22.65 14.45
N ASN A 231 -7.72 -22.98 15.38
CA ASN A 231 -7.97 -23.85 16.52
C ASN A 231 -7.28 -23.30 17.77
N LEU A 232 -7.96 -23.37 18.93
CA LEU A 232 -7.43 -23.00 20.23
C LEU A 232 -7.82 -24.06 21.27
N LEU A 233 -7.04 -24.19 22.33
CA LEU A 233 -7.22 -25.14 23.40
C LEU A 233 -7.64 -24.39 24.67
N LEU A 234 -8.94 -24.13 24.87
CA LEU A 234 -9.41 -23.30 25.98
C LEU A 234 -10.00 -24.11 27.14
N ASP A 235 -10.60 -25.27 26.88
CA ASP A 235 -11.24 -26.12 27.90
C ASP A 235 -10.75 -27.59 27.82
N PRO A 236 -10.43 -28.23 28.96
CA PRO A 236 -9.93 -29.62 29.00
C PRO A 236 -10.93 -30.67 28.47
N LYS A 237 -12.22 -30.34 28.36
CA LYS A 237 -13.29 -31.26 27.94
C LYS A 237 -13.08 -31.85 26.56
N THR A 238 -12.59 -31.05 25.61
CA THR A 238 -12.31 -31.55 24.26
C THR A 238 -11.12 -32.52 24.28
N THR A 239 -10.08 -32.20 25.06
CA THR A 239 -8.93 -33.10 25.29
C THR A 239 -9.38 -34.42 25.92
N LEU A 240 -10.27 -34.38 26.91
CA LEU A 240 -10.84 -35.58 27.54
C LEU A 240 -11.65 -36.44 26.56
N GLY A 241 -12.43 -35.81 25.68
CA GLY A 241 -13.15 -36.50 24.61
C GLY A 241 -12.21 -37.28 23.70
N MET A 242 -11.12 -36.65 23.25
CA MET A 242 -10.12 -37.28 22.39
C MET A 242 -9.31 -38.37 23.10
N ALA A 243 -9.02 -38.18 24.40
CA ALA A 243 -8.39 -39.21 25.24
C ALA A 243 -9.25 -40.47 25.34
N ARG A 244 -10.57 -40.32 25.53
CA ARG A 244 -11.53 -41.44 25.54
C ARG A 244 -11.59 -42.19 24.22
N LEU A 245 -11.41 -41.47 23.11
CA LEU A 245 -11.32 -42.05 21.76
C LEU A 245 -9.93 -42.65 21.45
N LYS A 246 -8.97 -42.59 22.40
CA LYS A 246 -7.59 -43.06 22.22
C LYS A 246 -6.88 -42.44 21.01
N MET A 247 -7.19 -41.18 20.72
CA MET A 247 -6.61 -40.43 19.61
C MET A 247 -5.26 -39.79 19.97
N LEU A 248 -5.01 -39.58 21.28
CA LEU A 248 -3.88 -38.82 21.77
C LEU A 248 -2.64 -39.69 21.98
N SER A 249 -1.49 -39.15 21.60
CA SER A 249 -0.17 -39.76 21.80
C SER A 249 0.17 -39.82 23.30
N PRO A 250 0.58 -40.99 23.83
CA PRO A 250 1.00 -41.12 25.23
C PRO A 250 2.35 -40.46 25.51
N VAL A 251 3.13 -40.15 24.48
CA VAL A 251 4.44 -39.49 24.59
C VAL A 251 4.39 -38.00 24.24
N GLY A 252 3.21 -37.49 23.86
CA GLY A 252 3.02 -36.07 23.54
C GLY A 252 3.78 -35.60 22.31
N GLN A 253 3.90 -36.47 21.29
CA GLN A 253 4.52 -36.18 20.00
C GLN A 253 3.73 -36.81 18.86
N CYS A 254 3.69 -36.13 17.70
CA CYS A 254 3.18 -36.69 16.45
C CYS A 254 4.32 -37.41 15.71
N ARG A 255 4.52 -38.71 16.00
CA ARG A 255 5.58 -39.52 15.38
C ARG A 255 5.15 -40.06 14.01
N SER A 256 4.94 -39.15 13.08
CA SER A 256 4.39 -39.43 11.74
C SER A 256 5.25 -40.42 10.96
N PHE A 257 4.65 -41.54 10.57
CA PHE A 257 5.24 -42.64 9.79
C PHE A 257 6.36 -43.41 10.50
N ASP A 258 6.60 -43.13 11.78
CA ASP A 258 7.53 -43.87 12.64
C ASP A 258 6.86 -45.14 13.20
N ALA A 259 7.67 -46.14 13.56
CA ALA A 259 7.18 -47.41 14.11
C ALA A 259 6.43 -47.22 15.44
N ASP A 260 6.81 -46.20 16.23
CA ASP A 260 6.21 -45.89 17.53
C ASP A 260 5.08 -44.85 17.42
N GLY A 261 4.54 -44.62 16.22
CA GLY A 261 3.36 -43.76 16.01
C GLY A 261 2.10 -44.29 16.70
N ALA A 262 1.72 -43.65 17.81
CA ALA A 262 0.63 -44.12 18.69
C ALA A 262 -0.49 -43.09 18.94
N GLY A 263 -0.60 -42.05 18.10
CA GLY A 263 -1.56 -40.96 18.29
C GLY A 263 -0.95 -39.60 17.95
N PHE A 264 -1.77 -38.55 18.02
CA PHE A 264 -1.30 -37.17 17.83
C PHE A 264 -1.24 -36.41 19.15
N VAL A 265 -0.46 -35.34 19.19
CA VAL A 265 -0.52 -34.33 20.26
C VAL A 265 -1.32 -33.12 19.77
N ARG A 266 -2.19 -32.54 20.62
CA ARG A 266 -3.05 -31.42 20.22
C ARG A 266 -2.22 -30.15 20.03
N GLY A 267 -2.71 -29.26 19.15
CA GLY A 267 -2.10 -27.95 18.96
C GLY A 267 -3.08 -26.84 18.63
N GLU A 268 -2.63 -25.62 18.89
CA GLU A 268 -3.27 -24.36 18.58
C GLU A 268 -2.66 -23.73 17.34
N GLY A 269 -3.46 -22.98 16.61
CA GLY A 269 -2.91 -22.14 15.56
C GLY A 269 -3.96 -21.49 14.71
N CYS A 270 -3.55 -20.44 14.01
CA CYS A 270 -4.34 -19.73 13.02
C CYS A 270 -3.51 -19.52 11.77
N GLY A 271 -4.12 -19.70 10.60
CA GLY A 271 -3.53 -19.31 9.33
C GLY A 271 -4.59 -18.71 8.42
N VAL A 272 -4.24 -17.64 7.71
CA VAL A 272 -5.10 -17.00 6.69
C VAL A 272 -4.26 -16.71 5.45
N VAL A 273 -4.83 -16.98 4.28
CA VAL A 273 -4.23 -16.65 2.98
C VAL A 273 -5.18 -15.78 2.15
N VAL A 274 -4.59 -14.91 1.33
CA VAL A 274 -5.29 -14.04 0.39
C VAL A 274 -5.21 -14.64 -1.00
N LEU A 275 -6.37 -14.91 -1.60
CA LEU A 275 -6.50 -15.58 -2.89
C LEU A 275 -7.11 -14.65 -3.94
N ARG A 276 -6.64 -14.82 -5.17
CA ARG A 276 -7.20 -14.16 -6.35
C ARG A 276 -7.04 -15.04 -7.59
N ARG A 277 -7.90 -14.88 -8.60
CA ARG A 277 -7.64 -15.51 -9.91
C ARG A 277 -6.28 -15.07 -10.44
N LEU A 278 -5.47 -16.01 -10.93
CA LEU A 278 -4.10 -15.72 -11.37
C LEU A 278 -4.05 -14.61 -12.44
N ALA A 279 -4.94 -14.68 -13.43
CA ALA A 279 -5.01 -13.68 -14.50
C ALA A 279 -5.32 -12.27 -13.98
N ASP A 280 -6.14 -12.15 -12.92
CA ASP A 280 -6.43 -10.84 -12.32
C ASP A 280 -5.25 -10.31 -11.49
N ALA A 281 -4.51 -11.20 -10.83
CA ALA A 281 -3.30 -10.84 -10.11
C ALA A 281 -2.20 -10.35 -11.08
N GLU A 282 -2.01 -11.06 -12.20
CA GLU A 282 -1.05 -10.69 -13.25
C GLU A 282 -1.41 -9.36 -13.91
N ARG A 283 -2.70 -9.15 -14.25
CA ARG A 283 -3.20 -7.89 -14.82
C ARG A 283 -2.88 -6.71 -13.91
N ASP A 284 -3.08 -6.89 -12.61
CA ASP A 284 -2.92 -5.82 -11.62
C ASP A 284 -1.48 -5.73 -11.07
N GLY A 285 -0.55 -6.53 -11.61
CA GLY A 285 0.86 -6.53 -11.20
C GLY A 285 1.10 -6.98 -9.76
N GLN A 286 0.21 -7.80 -9.21
CA GLN A 286 0.30 -8.29 -7.84
C GLN A 286 1.29 -9.45 -7.73
N ARG A 287 2.01 -9.50 -6.59
CA ARG A 287 2.90 -10.63 -6.27
C ARG A 287 2.09 -11.92 -6.17
N CYS A 288 2.61 -12.99 -6.74
CA CYS A 288 2.09 -14.35 -6.60
C CYS A 288 3.14 -15.20 -5.88
N ARG A 289 2.84 -15.70 -4.68
CA ARG A 289 3.74 -16.57 -3.90
C ARG A 289 3.70 -18.02 -4.38
N ALA A 290 2.51 -18.51 -4.72
CA ALA A 290 2.26 -19.85 -5.28
C ALA A 290 0.93 -19.86 -6.03
N VAL A 291 0.64 -20.92 -6.78
CA VAL A 291 -0.64 -21.08 -7.47
C VAL A 291 -1.33 -22.38 -7.09
N ILE A 292 -2.59 -22.29 -6.68
CA ILE A 292 -3.48 -23.42 -6.51
C ILE A 292 -3.92 -23.89 -7.91
N ARG A 293 -3.56 -25.13 -8.24
CA ARG A 293 -3.80 -25.76 -9.54
C ARG A 293 -5.02 -26.66 -9.53
N GLY A 294 -5.35 -27.29 -8.41
CA GLY A 294 -6.53 -28.13 -8.26
C GLY A 294 -6.88 -28.37 -6.79
N ALA A 295 -8.17 -28.57 -6.51
CA ALA A 295 -8.64 -28.86 -5.15
C ALA A 295 -9.90 -29.71 -5.16
N ALA A 296 -9.92 -30.76 -4.33
CA ALA A 296 -11.06 -31.66 -4.19
C ALA A 296 -11.37 -31.97 -2.72
N VAL A 297 -12.65 -32.26 -2.49
CA VAL A 297 -13.20 -32.70 -1.20
C VAL A 297 -14.09 -33.92 -1.46
N ASN A 298 -13.99 -34.95 -0.62
CA ASN A 298 -14.91 -36.09 -0.64
C ASN A 298 -15.20 -36.61 0.78
N GLN A 299 -15.83 -37.78 0.86
CA GLN A 299 -16.20 -38.44 2.11
C GLN A 299 -15.81 -39.91 2.10
N ASP A 300 -15.36 -40.42 3.26
CA ASP A 300 -15.01 -41.82 3.50
C ASP A 300 -16.21 -42.76 3.33
N GLY A 301 -17.42 -42.22 3.51
CA GLY A 301 -18.66 -42.97 3.41
C GLY A 301 -18.74 -44.05 4.51
N ARG A 302 -19.13 -45.27 4.13
CA ARG A 302 -19.20 -46.39 5.07
C ARG A 302 -17.83 -47.08 5.16
N SER A 303 -16.99 -46.62 6.09
CA SER A 303 -15.69 -47.22 6.44
C SER A 303 -15.81 -48.23 7.60
N ALA A 304 -14.68 -48.71 8.13
CA ALA A 304 -14.64 -49.68 9.24
C ALA A 304 -15.20 -49.14 10.57
N GLY A 305 -15.41 -47.83 10.67
CA GLY A 305 -16.00 -47.12 11.79
C GLY A 305 -16.02 -45.63 11.48
N LEU A 306 -16.90 -44.85 12.12
CA LEU A 306 -17.08 -43.43 11.79
C LEU A 306 -15.76 -42.63 11.79
N THR A 307 -14.85 -42.97 12.70
CA THR A 307 -13.56 -42.28 12.87
C THR A 307 -12.39 -43.01 12.20
N ALA A 308 -12.64 -44.12 11.52
CA ALA A 308 -11.60 -44.91 10.84
C ALA A 308 -11.41 -44.39 9.41
N PRO A 309 -10.17 -44.05 9.01
CA PRO A 309 -9.89 -43.51 7.67
C PRO A 309 -10.12 -44.56 6.58
N ASN A 310 -10.39 -44.10 5.36
CA ASN A 310 -10.61 -44.98 4.20
C ASN A 310 -9.59 -44.73 3.07
N LYS A 311 -8.69 -45.71 2.84
CA LYS A 311 -7.68 -45.65 1.76
C LYS A 311 -8.30 -45.31 0.40
N HIS A 312 -9.41 -45.96 0.02
CA HIS A 312 -10.00 -45.75 -1.31
C HIS A 312 -10.55 -44.33 -1.48
N ALA A 313 -11.12 -43.76 -0.42
CA ALA A 313 -11.58 -42.38 -0.43
C ALA A 313 -10.41 -41.39 -0.52
N GLN A 314 -9.30 -41.65 0.17
CA GLN A 314 -8.07 -40.85 0.05
C GLN A 314 -7.47 -40.91 -1.36
N VAL A 315 -7.38 -42.08 -1.98
CA VAL A 315 -6.98 -42.22 -3.40
C VAL A 315 -7.90 -41.40 -4.31
N ALA A 316 -9.21 -41.50 -4.09
CA ALA A 316 -10.21 -40.80 -4.89
C ALA A 316 -10.10 -39.28 -4.78
N VAL A 317 -9.86 -38.72 -3.59
CA VAL A 317 -9.74 -37.27 -3.42
C VAL A 317 -8.44 -36.74 -4.04
N ILE A 318 -7.33 -37.48 -3.92
CA ILE A 318 -6.06 -37.10 -4.57
C ILE A 318 -6.24 -37.06 -6.10
N ARG A 319 -6.81 -38.13 -6.68
CA ARG A 319 -7.10 -38.19 -8.13
C ARG A 319 -8.08 -37.11 -8.57
N ALA A 320 -9.09 -36.80 -7.76
CA ALA A 320 -10.05 -35.74 -8.07
C ALA A 320 -9.39 -34.35 -8.10
N ALA A 321 -8.48 -34.05 -7.17
CA ALA A 321 -7.76 -32.78 -7.17
C ALA A 321 -6.82 -32.63 -8.38
N LEU A 322 -6.17 -33.72 -8.79
CA LEU A 322 -5.37 -33.75 -10.02
C LEU A 322 -6.25 -33.56 -11.27
N ALA A 323 -7.39 -34.24 -11.33
CA ALA A 323 -8.34 -34.13 -12.43
C ALA A 323 -8.96 -32.74 -12.54
N ASP A 324 -9.25 -32.09 -11.41
CA ASP A 324 -9.72 -30.70 -11.33
C ASP A 324 -8.75 -29.73 -12.01
N GLY A 325 -7.45 -29.90 -11.75
CA GLY A 325 -6.38 -29.10 -12.37
C GLY A 325 -5.90 -29.61 -13.73
N GLY A 326 -6.37 -30.76 -14.21
CA GLY A 326 -5.84 -31.41 -15.42
C GLY A 326 -4.36 -31.78 -15.30
N LEU A 327 -3.91 -32.21 -14.12
CA LEU A 327 -2.51 -32.41 -13.77
C LEU A 327 -2.09 -33.87 -13.91
N ASP A 328 -0.84 -34.09 -14.34
CA ASP A 328 -0.20 -35.41 -14.31
C ASP A 328 0.21 -35.78 -12.87
N PRO A 329 -0.18 -36.95 -12.34
CA PRO A 329 0.31 -37.45 -11.04
C PRO A 329 1.84 -37.45 -10.92
N LEU A 330 2.58 -37.67 -12.01
CA LEU A 330 4.05 -37.70 -12.02
C LEU A 330 4.67 -36.32 -11.77
N ALA A 331 3.94 -35.23 -12.03
CA ALA A 331 4.40 -33.87 -11.79
C ALA A 331 4.38 -33.47 -10.31
N VAL A 332 3.70 -34.25 -9.45
CA VAL A 332 3.76 -34.07 -7.99
C VAL A 332 5.08 -34.62 -7.47
N THR A 333 5.88 -33.77 -6.84
CA THR A 333 7.23 -34.11 -6.34
C THR A 333 7.34 -34.00 -4.82
N TYR A 334 6.36 -33.37 -4.17
CA TYR A 334 6.27 -33.25 -2.72
C TYR A 334 4.81 -33.44 -2.27
N VAL A 335 4.60 -34.16 -1.17
CA VAL A 335 3.31 -34.23 -0.48
C VAL A 335 3.48 -33.81 0.97
N GLU A 336 2.80 -32.73 1.34
CA GLU A 336 2.53 -32.40 2.74
C GLU A 336 1.32 -33.21 3.19
N SER A 337 1.60 -34.28 3.91
CA SER A 337 0.63 -35.29 4.34
C SER A 337 -0.29 -34.81 5.46
N HIS A 338 -1.37 -35.54 5.67
CA HIS A 338 -2.16 -35.43 6.89
C HIS A 338 -1.34 -35.92 8.09
N GLY A 339 -0.61 -37.04 7.98
CA GLY A 339 0.53 -37.41 8.84
C GLY A 339 0.31 -37.15 10.32
N THR A 340 -0.63 -37.88 10.93
CA THR A 340 -1.00 -37.69 12.35
C THR A 340 -0.16 -38.50 13.33
N GLY A 341 0.66 -39.46 12.86
CA GLY A 341 1.40 -40.34 13.76
C GLY A 341 0.53 -41.45 14.34
N THR A 342 -0.52 -41.88 13.64
CA THR A 342 -1.41 -42.93 14.14
C THR A 342 -1.06 -44.29 13.53
N ALA A 343 -1.05 -45.34 14.36
CA ALA A 343 -0.71 -46.70 13.93
C ALA A 343 -1.55 -47.21 12.75
N LEU A 344 -2.82 -46.81 12.65
CA LEU A 344 -3.73 -47.18 11.56
C LEU A 344 -3.69 -46.19 10.38
N GLY A 345 -3.69 -44.88 10.66
CA GLY A 345 -3.83 -43.85 9.64
C GLY A 345 -2.60 -43.72 8.75
N ASP A 346 -1.40 -43.82 9.33
CA ASP A 346 -0.15 -43.58 8.61
C ASP A 346 0.09 -44.63 7.49
N PRO A 347 -0.11 -45.96 7.69
CA PRO A 347 -0.06 -46.93 6.60
C PRO A 347 -1.15 -46.75 5.54
N ILE A 348 -2.35 -46.32 5.95
CA ILE A 348 -3.48 -46.07 5.02
C ILE A 348 -3.15 -44.90 4.10
N GLU A 349 -2.63 -43.80 4.65
CA GLU A 349 -2.26 -42.61 3.89
C GLU A 349 -1.11 -42.91 2.92
N MET A 350 -0.05 -43.59 3.37
CA MET A 350 1.05 -43.97 2.49
C MET A 350 0.59 -44.90 1.36
N GLY A 351 -0.31 -45.86 1.67
CA GLY A 351 -0.91 -46.71 0.66
C GLY A 351 -1.76 -45.94 -0.35
N ALA A 352 -2.42 -44.86 0.06
CA ALA A 352 -3.19 -44.00 -0.84
C ALA A 352 -2.29 -43.16 -1.75
N ILE A 353 -1.21 -42.61 -1.21
CA ILE A 353 -0.18 -41.87 -1.98
C ILE A 353 0.49 -42.79 -3.00
N GLU A 354 0.88 -44.01 -2.60
CA GLU A 354 1.44 -45.04 -3.49
C GLU A 354 0.52 -45.26 -4.71
N GLU A 355 -0.77 -45.52 -4.45
CA GLU A 355 -1.73 -45.87 -5.51
C GLU A 355 -2.14 -44.67 -6.38
N ALA A 356 -2.11 -43.46 -5.84
CA ALA A 356 -2.51 -42.26 -6.55
C ALA A 356 -1.37 -41.61 -7.36
N LEU A 357 -0.13 -41.64 -6.88
CA LEU A 357 0.97 -40.81 -7.38
C LEU A 357 2.23 -41.55 -7.83
N CYS A 358 2.38 -42.84 -7.49
CA CYS A 358 3.62 -43.59 -7.76
C CYS A 358 3.55 -44.48 -9.02
N ALA A 359 2.38 -44.64 -9.63
CA ALA A 359 2.24 -45.46 -10.84
C ALA A 359 3.10 -44.88 -11.99
N GLY A 360 4.02 -45.69 -12.52
CA GLY A 360 4.93 -45.28 -13.60
C GLY A 360 6.08 -44.35 -13.16
N ARG A 361 6.25 -44.10 -11.86
CA ARG A 361 7.29 -43.23 -11.33
C ARG A 361 8.66 -43.92 -11.32
N PRO A 362 9.71 -43.31 -11.90
CA PRO A 362 11.08 -43.81 -11.79
C PRO A 362 11.56 -43.82 -10.33
N ALA A 363 12.34 -44.84 -9.96
CA ALA A 363 12.88 -44.96 -8.59
C ALA A 363 13.84 -43.82 -8.20
N ASN A 364 14.43 -43.13 -9.18
CA ASN A 364 15.36 -42.02 -8.97
C ASN A 364 14.67 -40.64 -8.87
N THR A 365 13.35 -40.56 -8.98
CA THR A 365 12.56 -39.33 -8.81
C THR A 365 11.49 -39.50 -7.72
N PRO A 366 11.91 -39.81 -6.47
CA PRO A 366 10.98 -40.10 -5.40
C PRO A 366 10.12 -38.88 -5.05
N ILE A 367 8.92 -39.13 -4.54
CA ILE A 367 8.09 -38.07 -3.93
C ILE A 367 8.63 -37.81 -2.54
N VAL A 368 8.93 -36.55 -2.24
CA VAL A 368 9.27 -36.13 -0.87
C VAL A 368 7.99 -36.12 -0.03
N ILE A 369 8.04 -36.63 1.19
CA ILE A 369 6.88 -36.66 2.09
C ILE A 369 7.17 -35.82 3.33
N GLY A 370 6.26 -34.89 3.65
CA GLY A 370 6.32 -33.98 4.78
C GLY A 370 5.14 -34.15 5.74
N ALA A 371 5.35 -33.87 7.02
CA ALA A 371 4.30 -33.80 8.03
C ALA A 371 4.62 -32.74 9.07
N LEU A 372 4.09 -31.52 8.89
CA LEU A 372 4.29 -30.36 9.79
C LEU A 372 3.85 -30.66 11.23
N LYS A 373 2.94 -31.61 11.43
CA LYS A 373 2.45 -32.00 12.75
C LYS A 373 3.55 -32.52 13.66
N SER A 374 4.66 -33.03 13.13
CA SER A 374 5.80 -33.44 13.96
C SER A 374 6.56 -32.25 14.56
N ASN A 375 6.42 -31.04 14.03
CA ASN A 375 6.96 -29.81 14.62
C ASN A 375 5.98 -29.12 15.58
N LEU A 376 4.70 -29.04 15.21
CA LEU A 376 3.75 -28.14 15.86
C LEU A 376 2.64 -28.86 16.66
N GLY A 377 2.57 -30.19 16.58
CA GLY A 377 1.38 -30.95 16.95
C GLY A 377 0.25 -30.82 15.91
N HIS A 378 -0.89 -31.43 16.21
CA HIS A 378 -2.06 -31.43 15.35
C HIS A 378 -2.94 -30.20 15.64
N LEU A 379 -2.89 -29.22 14.73
CA LEU A 379 -3.64 -27.95 14.84
C LEU A 379 -5.14 -28.07 14.49
N GLU A 380 -5.68 -29.30 14.51
CA GLU A 380 -7.09 -29.61 14.18
C GLU A 380 -7.59 -28.84 12.94
N ALA A 381 -8.58 -27.96 13.09
CA ALA A 381 -9.19 -27.18 12.02
C ALA A 381 -8.21 -26.27 11.26
N ALA A 382 -7.08 -25.88 11.85
CA ALA A 382 -6.03 -25.05 11.23
C ALA A 382 -4.91 -25.87 10.56
N SER A 383 -4.93 -27.21 10.69
CA SER A 383 -3.82 -28.06 10.22
C SER A 383 -3.57 -27.95 8.73
N GLY A 384 -4.64 -27.91 7.95
CA GLY A 384 -4.56 -27.87 6.50
C GLY A 384 -3.93 -26.58 5.98
N ILE A 385 -4.32 -25.43 6.55
CA ILE A 385 -3.77 -24.14 6.12
C ILE A 385 -2.33 -23.97 6.58
N ALA A 386 -1.96 -24.47 7.76
CA ALA A 386 -0.56 -24.48 8.19
C ALA A 386 0.32 -25.33 7.25
N GLY A 387 -0.17 -26.51 6.83
CA GLY A 387 0.48 -27.34 5.82
C GLY A 387 0.62 -26.63 4.47
N LEU A 388 -0.39 -25.87 4.04
CA LEU A 388 -0.31 -25.05 2.82
C LEU A 388 0.74 -23.94 2.95
N ILE A 389 0.81 -23.25 4.09
CA ILE A 389 1.82 -22.20 4.34
C ILE A 389 3.23 -22.81 4.28
N LYS A 390 3.48 -23.95 4.94
CA LYS A 390 4.75 -24.69 4.82
C LYS A 390 5.06 -25.04 3.36
N ALA A 391 4.08 -25.52 2.61
CA ALA A 391 4.26 -25.90 1.20
C ALA A 391 4.63 -24.69 0.32
N VAL A 392 4.02 -23.52 0.56
CA VAL A 392 4.39 -22.27 -0.12
C VAL A 392 5.83 -21.87 0.21
N LEU A 393 6.21 -21.90 1.50
CA LEU A 393 7.58 -21.59 1.93
C LEU A 393 8.61 -22.56 1.32
N ALA A 394 8.30 -23.86 1.25
CA ALA A 394 9.16 -24.85 0.62
C ALA A 394 9.39 -24.57 -0.88
N ILE A 395 8.36 -24.08 -1.59
CA ILE A 395 8.48 -23.62 -2.99
C ILE A 395 9.37 -22.38 -3.09
N GLU A 396 9.15 -21.38 -2.23
CA GLU A 396 9.91 -20.12 -2.26
C GLU A 396 11.40 -20.33 -1.93
N HIS A 397 11.71 -21.25 -1.01
CA HIS A 397 13.08 -21.54 -0.59
C HIS A 397 13.75 -22.69 -1.34
N GLY A 398 13.02 -23.47 -2.15
CA GLY A 398 13.58 -24.61 -2.88
C GLY A 398 14.13 -25.71 -1.97
N ALA A 399 13.48 -25.95 -0.85
CA ALA A 399 13.91 -26.94 0.14
C ALA A 399 12.73 -27.50 0.93
N VAL A 400 12.83 -28.78 1.33
CA VAL A 400 11.84 -29.44 2.19
C VAL A 400 12.47 -29.68 3.57
N PRO A 401 11.88 -29.14 4.66
CA PRO A 401 12.35 -29.37 6.02
C PRO A 401 12.29 -30.84 6.45
N GLN A 402 13.04 -31.16 7.49
CA GLN A 402 13.04 -32.50 8.08
C GLN A 402 11.69 -32.86 8.71
N ASN A 403 11.36 -34.15 8.72
CA ASN A 403 10.28 -34.71 9.50
C ASN A 403 10.82 -35.15 10.87
N LEU A 404 10.43 -34.45 11.93
CA LEU A 404 10.82 -34.82 13.28
C LEU A 404 10.25 -36.18 13.71
N HIS A 405 10.96 -36.81 14.65
CA HIS A 405 10.60 -38.09 15.28
C HIS A 405 10.43 -39.28 14.33
N PHE A 406 11.08 -39.24 13.17
CA PHE A 406 11.13 -40.36 12.21
C PHE A 406 12.46 -41.12 12.34
N ASP A 407 12.58 -41.91 13.40
CA ASP A 407 13.78 -42.66 13.74
C ASP A 407 13.77 -44.05 13.09
N THR A 408 12.69 -44.80 13.34
CA THR A 408 12.48 -46.17 12.87
C THR A 408 11.28 -46.20 11.92
N PRO A 409 11.49 -46.44 10.61
CA PRO A 409 10.38 -46.46 9.65
C PRO A 409 9.31 -47.50 10.02
N ASN A 410 8.03 -47.11 9.97
CA ASN A 410 6.93 -47.99 10.35
C ASN A 410 6.90 -49.27 9.48
N PRO A 411 6.94 -50.48 10.07
CA PRO A 411 7.04 -51.74 9.33
C PRO A 411 5.79 -52.11 8.54
N HIS A 412 4.65 -51.46 8.82
CA HIS A 412 3.41 -51.63 8.06
C HIS A 412 3.40 -50.84 6.74
N ILE A 413 4.40 -49.98 6.53
CA ILE A 413 4.63 -49.28 5.27
C ILE A 413 5.76 -49.98 4.51
N PRO A 414 5.56 -50.38 3.24
CA PRO A 414 6.53 -51.14 2.47
C PRO A 414 7.63 -50.25 1.87
N TRP A 415 8.39 -49.52 2.69
CA TRP A 415 9.37 -48.49 2.28
C TRP A 415 10.30 -48.89 1.13
N ALA A 416 10.82 -50.12 1.14
CA ALA A 416 11.78 -50.59 0.14
C ALA A 416 11.26 -50.62 -1.30
N ARG A 417 9.93 -50.68 -1.51
CA ARG A 417 9.31 -50.69 -2.84
C ARG A 417 8.76 -49.34 -3.27
N LEU A 418 8.66 -48.39 -2.34
CA LEU A 418 7.98 -47.12 -2.55
C LEU A 418 8.99 -46.09 -3.07
N PRO A 419 8.73 -45.40 -4.20
CA PRO A 419 9.55 -44.28 -4.65
C PRO A 419 9.22 -43.03 -3.82
N LEU A 420 9.42 -43.12 -2.50
CA LEU A 420 9.13 -42.08 -1.52
C LEU A 420 10.39 -41.77 -0.72
N HIS A 421 10.56 -40.49 -0.37
CA HIS A 421 11.65 -40.02 0.46
C HIS A 421 11.12 -39.27 1.67
N MET A 422 11.51 -39.71 2.87
CA MET A 422 11.25 -39.02 4.14
C MET A 422 12.48 -38.21 4.54
N PRO A 423 12.40 -36.86 4.52
CA PRO A 423 13.52 -36.01 4.94
C PRO A 423 13.85 -36.22 6.42
N ARG A 424 15.10 -36.60 6.73
CA ARG A 424 15.66 -36.63 8.10
C ARG A 424 16.50 -35.39 8.44
N GLN A 425 16.68 -34.53 7.44
CA GLN A 425 17.39 -33.26 7.49
C GLN A 425 16.80 -32.36 6.39
N MET A 426 17.09 -31.06 6.44
CA MET A 426 16.72 -30.13 5.37
C MET A 426 17.22 -30.65 4.01
N THR A 427 16.29 -30.83 3.07
CA THR A 427 16.58 -31.47 1.78
C THR A 427 16.38 -30.45 0.65
N PRO A 428 17.44 -30.08 -0.09
CA PRO A 428 17.30 -29.26 -1.29
C PRO A 428 16.33 -29.90 -2.28
N TRP A 429 15.46 -29.11 -2.87
CA TRP A 429 14.35 -29.60 -3.69
C TRP A 429 14.07 -28.65 -4.84
N SER A 430 14.02 -29.18 -6.06
CA SER A 430 13.59 -28.39 -7.22
C SER A 430 12.07 -28.20 -7.17
N PRO A 431 11.55 -26.96 -7.02
CA PRO A 431 10.13 -26.74 -6.82
C PRO A 431 9.27 -27.28 -7.96
N GLY A 432 8.36 -28.19 -7.63
CA GLY A 432 7.39 -28.79 -8.52
C GLY A 432 5.96 -28.65 -8.00
N LEU A 433 5.06 -29.56 -8.38
CA LEU A 433 3.72 -29.59 -7.78
C LEU A 433 3.78 -30.23 -6.39
N VAL A 434 3.04 -29.62 -5.46
CA VAL A 434 2.91 -30.07 -4.08
C VAL A 434 1.47 -30.46 -3.80
N GLY A 435 1.26 -31.69 -3.33
CA GLY A 435 -0.04 -32.12 -2.79
C GLY A 435 -0.11 -31.81 -1.28
N ILE A 436 -1.23 -31.26 -0.81
CA ILE A 436 -1.51 -31.03 0.61
C ILE A 436 -2.77 -31.80 0.99
N SER A 437 -2.65 -32.70 1.95
CA SER A 437 -3.74 -33.56 2.43
C SER A 437 -4.23 -33.15 3.81
N SER A 438 -5.55 -33.15 4.01
CA SER A 438 -6.12 -33.13 5.36
C SER A 438 -7.40 -33.96 5.44
N PHE A 439 -7.44 -34.88 6.39
CA PHE A 439 -8.51 -35.88 6.54
C PHE A 439 -9.21 -35.68 7.88
N GLY A 440 -10.48 -35.29 7.85
CA GLY A 440 -11.28 -35.07 9.05
C GLY A 440 -11.67 -36.40 9.69
N PHE A 441 -11.64 -36.48 11.02
CA PHE A 441 -12.07 -37.69 11.73
C PHE A 441 -13.57 -38.01 11.54
N SER A 442 -14.34 -37.08 10.96
CA SER A 442 -15.73 -37.29 10.51
C SER A 442 -15.85 -37.94 9.13
N GLY A 443 -14.71 -38.29 8.51
CA GLY A 443 -14.62 -38.90 7.18
C GLY A 443 -14.48 -37.91 6.02
N THR A 444 -14.60 -36.60 6.24
CA THR A 444 -14.45 -35.60 5.16
C THR A 444 -12.98 -35.40 4.82
N ASN A 445 -12.58 -35.77 3.60
CA ASN A 445 -11.22 -35.62 3.11
C ASN A 445 -11.09 -34.41 2.19
N ALA A 446 -9.97 -33.71 2.28
CA ALA A 446 -9.59 -32.64 1.34
C ALA A 446 -8.17 -32.85 0.84
N HIS A 447 -7.96 -32.59 -0.46
CA HIS A 447 -6.65 -32.57 -1.08
C HIS A 447 -6.52 -31.38 -2.03
N VAL A 448 -5.41 -30.66 -1.92
CA VAL A 448 -5.11 -29.45 -2.70
C VAL A 448 -3.76 -29.61 -3.38
N VAL A 449 -3.67 -29.24 -4.65
CA VAL A 449 -2.41 -29.24 -5.39
C VAL A 449 -2.00 -27.80 -5.70
N ILE A 450 -0.82 -27.41 -5.26
CA ILE A 450 -0.21 -26.12 -5.56
C ILE A 450 1.05 -26.28 -6.40
N GLY A 451 1.50 -25.21 -7.04
CA GLY A 451 2.79 -25.17 -7.75
C GLY A 451 3.41 -23.79 -7.70
N PRO A 452 4.63 -23.65 -8.24
CA PRO A 452 5.33 -22.38 -8.29
C PRO A 452 4.54 -21.32 -9.07
N PRO A 453 4.73 -20.03 -8.74
CA PRO A 453 4.20 -18.94 -9.54
C PRO A 453 4.79 -19.01 -10.97
N PRO A 454 4.11 -18.41 -11.97
CA PRO A 454 4.71 -18.22 -13.29
C PRO A 454 6.08 -17.55 -13.16
N ALA A 455 7.04 -17.96 -13.99
CA ALA A 455 8.34 -17.30 -14.03
C ALA A 455 8.14 -15.80 -14.28
N ALA A 456 8.83 -14.96 -13.53
CA ALA A 456 8.78 -13.52 -13.72
C ALA A 456 9.50 -13.15 -15.04
N ASP A 457 8.81 -13.28 -16.16
CA ASP A 457 9.34 -12.92 -17.49
C ASP A 457 9.51 -11.40 -17.67
N ARG A 458 9.08 -10.60 -16.68
CA ARG A 458 9.37 -9.17 -16.65
C ARG A 458 10.75 -8.95 -16.02
N PRO A 459 11.72 -8.42 -16.79
CA PRO A 459 12.89 -7.82 -16.16
C PRO A 459 12.39 -6.83 -15.13
N VAL A 460 12.88 -6.92 -13.89
CA VAL A 460 12.70 -5.83 -12.94
C VAL A 460 13.35 -4.63 -13.60
N ALA A 461 12.54 -3.71 -14.13
CA ALA A 461 13.05 -2.48 -14.67
C ALA A 461 13.81 -1.81 -13.54
N THR A 462 15.14 -1.78 -13.63
CA THR A 462 15.97 -1.05 -12.67
C THR A 462 15.59 0.41 -12.84
N ALA A 463 14.71 0.91 -11.96
CA ALA A 463 14.45 2.32 -11.89
C ALA A 463 15.79 3.03 -11.69
N PRO A 464 16.04 4.17 -12.36
CA PRO A 464 17.27 4.91 -12.14
C PRO A 464 17.42 5.18 -10.65
N ALA A 465 18.63 4.94 -10.12
CA ALA A 465 18.92 5.10 -8.70
C ALA A 465 18.58 6.53 -8.28
N ARG A 466 17.60 6.68 -7.37
CA ARG A 466 17.29 7.98 -6.78
C ARG A 466 18.36 8.32 -5.75
N GLN A 467 18.68 9.60 -5.63
CA GLN A 467 19.62 10.05 -4.60
C GLN A 467 19.02 9.97 -3.19
N VAL A 468 17.70 10.03 -3.05
CA VAL A 468 16.98 9.99 -1.79
C VAL A 468 15.72 9.17 -1.98
N GLU A 469 15.49 8.22 -1.07
CA GLU A 469 14.22 7.52 -0.95
C GLU A 469 13.44 8.08 0.24
N VAL A 470 12.12 7.96 0.19
CA VAL A 470 11.22 8.35 1.27
C VAL A 470 10.46 7.12 1.72
N LEU A 471 10.62 6.75 2.99
CA LEU A 471 9.87 5.69 3.66
C LEU A 471 8.71 6.33 4.45
N PRO A 472 7.48 6.33 3.92
CA PRO A 472 6.30 6.64 4.71
C PRO A 472 5.85 5.41 5.50
N PHE A 473 5.45 5.59 6.75
CA PHE A 473 4.80 4.54 7.53
C PHE A 473 3.81 5.15 8.51
N SER A 474 2.85 4.35 8.96
CA SER A 474 1.77 4.86 9.79
C SER A 474 1.25 3.81 10.77
N ALA A 475 0.57 4.29 11.82
CA ALA A 475 -0.06 3.47 12.83
C ALA A 475 -1.29 4.16 13.43
N ARG A 476 -2.05 3.45 14.26
CA ARG A 476 -3.20 4.00 15.02
C ARG A 476 -2.84 4.56 16.39
N SER A 477 -1.58 4.46 16.80
CA SER A 477 -1.10 5.07 18.05
C SER A 477 0.36 5.52 17.93
N PRO A 478 0.80 6.50 18.76
CA PRO A 478 2.20 6.90 18.80
C PRO A 478 3.13 5.75 19.21
N ARG A 479 2.68 4.87 20.12
CA ARG A 479 3.46 3.71 20.56
C ARG A 479 3.69 2.74 19.40
N SER A 480 2.62 2.39 18.68
CA SER A 480 2.70 1.48 17.54
C SER A 480 3.57 2.05 16.41
N LEU A 481 3.54 3.38 16.20
CA LEU A 481 4.40 4.04 15.22
C LEU A 481 5.89 3.88 15.57
N ARG A 482 6.25 4.04 16.85
CA ARG A 482 7.64 3.83 17.32
C ARG A 482 8.07 2.38 17.25
N THR A 483 7.19 1.45 17.61
CA THR A 483 7.47 0.01 17.45
C THR A 483 7.70 -0.35 15.98
N LEU A 484 6.93 0.23 15.05
CA LEU A 484 7.12 0.01 13.62
C LEU A 484 8.44 0.63 13.13
N ALA A 485 8.83 1.80 13.63
CA ALA A 485 10.12 2.41 13.31
C ALA A 485 11.30 1.52 13.74
N ALA A 486 11.24 0.96 14.96
CA ALA A 486 12.25 0.02 15.45
C ALA A 486 12.35 -1.23 14.56
N ARG A 487 11.21 -1.84 14.22
CA ARG A 487 11.17 -3.02 13.34
C ARG A 487 11.73 -2.74 11.94
N HIS A 488 11.46 -1.57 11.37
CA HIS A 488 12.07 -1.16 10.11
C HIS A 488 13.59 -1.00 10.23
N ALA A 489 14.08 -0.43 11.34
CA ALA A 489 15.52 -0.29 11.57
C ALA A 489 16.21 -1.64 11.71
N GLU A 490 15.61 -2.60 12.41
CA GLU A 490 16.10 -3.98 12.55
C GLU A 490 16.15 -4.67 11.19
N ARG A 491 15.04 -4.66 10.44
CA ARG A 491 14.97 -5.29 9.11
C ARG A 491 16.00 -4.72 8.13
N LEU A 492 16.22 -3.41 8.16
CA LEU A 492 17.23 -2.76 7.31
C LEU A 492 18.65 -3.04 7.77
N ALA A 493 18.88 -3.28 9.07
CA ALA A 493 20.19 -3.67 9.56
C ALA A 493 20.57 -5.07 9.07
N ASP A 494 19.59 -5.98 8.97
CA ASP A 494 19.80 -7.35 8.47
C ASP A 494 19.95 -7.41 6.94
N ALA A 495 19.27 -6.52 6.21
CA ALA A 495 19.22 -6.52 4.74
C ALA A 495 19.26 -5.09 4.15
N PRO A 496 20.40 -4.36 4.28
CA PRO A 496 20.49 -2.93 3.91
C PRO A 496 20.26 -2.67 2.41
N GLU A 497 20.53 -3.63 1.54
CA GLU A 497 20.27 -3.55 0.09
C GLU A 497 18.78 -3.44 -0.25
N THR A 498 17.89 -3.78 0.68
CA THR A 498 16.43 -3.73 0.48
C THR A 498 15.83 -2.33 0.69
N TRP A 499 16.62 -1.32 1.09
CA TRP A 499 16.14 0.02 1.41
C TRP A 499 15.17 0.63 0.39
N PRO A 500 15.49 0.70 -0.92
CA PRO A 500 14.56 1.26 -1.91
C PRO A 500 13.27 0.44 -2.04
N ALA A 501 13.36 -0.89 -1.93
CA ALA A 501 12.21 -1.78 -2.03
C ALA A 501 11.26 -1.64 -0.82
N ILE A 502 11.81 -1.48 0.39
CA ILE A 502 11.02 -1.23 1.61
C ILE A 502 10.31 0.12 1.52
N ALA A 503 11.00 1.18 1.10
CA ALA A 503 10.41 2.51 0.91
C ALA A 503 9.26 2.48 -0.11
N ALA A 504 9.48 1.86 -1.27
CA ALA A 504 8.45 1.70 -2.31
C ALA A 504 7.25 0.87 -1.82
N SER A 505 7.52 -0.25 -1.14
CA SER A 505 6.47 -1.14 -0.63
C SER A 505 5.58 -0.44 0.41
N ALA A 506 6.20 0.28 1.35
CA ALA A 506 5.45 1.01 2.36
C ALA A 506 4.60 2.14 1.76
N ALA A 507 5.07 2.80 0.71
CA ALA A 507 4.33 3.87 0.03
C ALA A 507 3.14 3.36 -0.80
N LEU A 508 3.27 2.20 -1.44
CA LEU A 508 2.30 1.71 -2.42
C LEU A 508 1.35 0.63 -1.88
N HIS A 509 1.75 -0.09 -0.83
CA HIS A 509 1.14 -1.36 -0.43
C HIS A 509 0.75 -1.42 1.06
N ARG A 510 0.64 -0.27 1.74
CA ARG A 510 0.22 -0.17 3.13
C ARG A 510 -0.93 0.81 3.33
N GLU A 511 -1.72 0.55 4.37
CA GLU A 511 -2.82 1.41 4.78
C GLU A 511 -2.28 2.70 5.41
N ALA A 512 -2.85 3.84 5.03
CA ALA A 512 -2.45 5.15 5.56
C ALA A 512 -3.29 5.54 6.80
N MET A 513 -2.74 5.26 7.98
CA MET A 513 -3.38 5.51 9.28
C MET A 513 -3.14 6.93 9.82
N ALA A 514 -3.68 7.24 10.99
CA ALA A 514 -3.71 8.60 11.52
C ALA A 514 -2.34 9.10 12.03
N HIS A 515 -1.58 8.28 12.75
CA HIS A 515 -0.23 8.64 13.17
C HIS A 515 0.72 8.26 12.05
N ARG A 516 1.37 9.25 11.43
CA ARG A 516 2.24 9.06 10.27
C ARG A 516 3.65 9.51 10.58
N ALA A 517 4.61 8.82 10.00
CA ALA A 517 5.99 9.25 9.97
C ALA A 517 6.55 9.11 8.55
N THR A 518 7.55 9.93 8.23
CA THR A 518 8.33 9.80 7.00
C THR A 518 9.80 9.86 7.33
N VAL A 519 10.60 8.93 6.80
CA VAL A 519 12.06 8.98 6.83
C VAL A 519 12.57 9.18 5.41
N GLN A 520 13.24 10.29 5.18
CA GLN A 520 13.98 10.55 3.95
C GLN A 520 15.39 10.03 4.19
N ALA A 521 16.03 9.34 3.24
CA ALA A 521 17.44 8.94 3.39
C ALA A 521 18.07 8.62 2.03
N ALA A 522 19.36 8.96 1.89
CA ALA A 522 20.16 8.62 0.71
C ALA A 522 20.76 7.21 0.79
N SER A 523 20.70 6.57 1.95
CA SER A 523 21.25 5.23 2.19
C SER A 523 20.53 4.52 3.33
N ALA A 524 20.65 3.20 3.37
CA ALA A 524 20.13 2.38 4.47
C ALA A 524 20.69 2.80 5.83
N ALA A 525 21.98 3.15 5.91
CA ALA A 525 22.60 3.59 7.16
C ALA A 525 21.95 4.87 7.72
N GLN A 526 21.69 5.87 6.86
CA GLN A 526 20.97 7.07 7.27
C GLN A 526 19.52 6.78 7.66
N ALA A 527 18.86 5.85 6.94
CA ALA A 527 17.50 5.44 7.28
C ALA A 527 17.45 4.77 8.66
N ILE A 528 18.36 3.85 8.96
CA ILE A 528 18.46 3.14 10.24
C ILE A 528 18.67 4.13 11.40
N GLU A 529 19.60 5.07 11.26
CA GLU A 529 19.85 6.11 12.26
C GLU A 529 18.57 6.90 12.57
N ARG A 530 17.89 7.37 11.52
CA ARG A 530 16.66 8.17 11.64
C ARG A 530 15.51 7.37 12.23
N LEU A 531 15.34 6.11 11.82
CA LEU A 531 14.32 5.21 12.36
C LEU A 531 14.54 4.90 13.84
N ARG A 532 15.79 4.71 14.28
CA ARG A 532 16.13 4.52 15.69
C ARG A 532 15.81 5.77 16.52
N ALA A 533 16.18 6.96 16.02
CA ALA A 533 15.81 8.21 16.68
C ALA A 533 14.29 8.36 16.83
N LEU A 534 13.51 8.05 15.77
CA LEU A 534 12.04 8.04 15.86
C LEU A 534 11.53 7.01 16.89
N ALA A 535 12.12 5.81 16.94
CA ALA A 535 11.77 4.78 17.91
C ALA A 535 12.01 5.23 19.36
N ASP A 536 13.07 6.00 19.59
CA ASP A 536 13.44 6.60 20.87
C ASP A 536 12.74 7.94 21.16
N ALA A 537 11.78 8.35 20.31
CA ALA A 537 11.07 9.62 20.40
C ALA A 537 11.97 10.86 20.37
N GLN A 538 13.07 10.80 19.62
CA GLN A 538 14.00 11.90 19.38
C GLN A 538 13.72 12.57 18.04
N GLU A 539 13.87 13.90 18.00
CA GLU A 539 13.83 14.67 16.75
C GLU A 539 15.14 14.52 15.98
N VAL A 540 15.04 14.29 14.67
CA VAL A 540 16.20 14.16 13.78
C VAL A 540 15.86 14.69 12.39
N ALA A 541 16.80 15.41 11.78
CA ALA A 541 16.59 16.00 10.46
C ALA A 541 16.32 14.91 9.40
N GLY A 542 15.28 15.12 8.59
CA GLY A 542 14.86 14.17 7.56
C GLY A 542 13.99 13.03 8.10
N ALA A 543 13.51 13.13 9.35
CA ALA A 543 12.47 12.28 9.89
C ALA A 543 11.36 13.14 10.50
N GLU A 544 10.14 12.99 10.02
CA GLU A 544 9.00 13.82 10.41
C GLU A 544 7.88 12.95 10.97
N GLN A 545 7.11 13.46 11.94
CA GLN A 545 5.92 12.79 12.47
C GLN A 545 4.73 13.75 12.48
N ALA A 546 3.54 13.23 12.17
CA ALA A 546 2.31 14.01 12.23
C ALA A 546 1.09 13.14 12.60
N ILE A 547 0.05 13.78 13.12
CA ILE A 547 -1.27 13.18 13.28
C ILE A 547 -2.16 13.76 12.17
N VAL A 548 -2.57 12.91 11.23
CA VAL A 548 -3.42 13.28 10.10
C VAL A 548 -4.81 12.66 10.32
N PRO A 549 -5.85 13.46 10.59
CA PRO A 549 -7.22 12.94 10.73
C PRO A 549 -7.68 12.21 9.47
N ALA A 550 -8.39 11.11 9.64
CA ALA A 550 -8.98 10.39 8.52
C ALA A 550 -10.14 11.19 7.88
N GLY A 551 -10.34 11.04 6.57
CA GLY A 551 -11.59 11.44 5.90
C GLY A 551 -11.65 12.86 5.31
N ARG A 552 -10.59 13.67 5.37
CA ARG A 552 -10.52 14.96 4.65
C ARG A 552 -9.22 15.08 3.86
N ALA A 553 -9.34 15.21 2.54
CA ALA A 553 -8.20 15.60 1.71
C ALA A 553 -7.81 17.06 2.02
N PRO A 554 -6.51 17.39 2.09
CA PRO A 554 -6.08 18.77 2.31
C PRO A 554 -6.47 19.64 1.12
N ARG A 555 -6.96 20.85 1.38
CA ARG A 555 -7.18 21.88 0.36
C ARG A 555 -5.84 22.53 0.03
N ILE A 556 -5.38 22.39 -1.20
CA ILE A 556 -4.01 22.78 -1.59
C ILE A 556 -4.03 24.07 -2.43
N GLY A 557 -3.17 25.02 -2.06
CA GLY A 557 -2.92 26.24 -2.83
C GLY A 557 -1.58 26.19 -3.56
N PHE A 558 -1.56 26.41 -4.87
CA PHE A 558 -0.30 26.58 -5.63
C PHE A 558 0.04 28.06 -5.80
N LEU A 559 1.26 28.43 -5.42
CA LEU A 559 1.81 29.78 -5.58
C LEU A 559 2.82 29.79 -6.73
N PHE A 560 2.63 30.62 -7.75
CA PHE A 560 3.51 30.67 -8.92
C PHE A 560 4.45 31.88 -8.83
N THR A 561 5.74 31.62 -8.64
CA THR A 561 6.78 32.65 -8.42
C THR A 561 6.88 33.68 -9.55
N GLY A 562 7.15 34.94 -9.20
CA GLY A 562 7.40 35.99 -10.17
C GLY A 562 8.81 35.98 -10.77
N GLN A 563 9.11 37.00 -11.58
CA GLN A 563 10.45 37.22 -12.13
C GLN A 563 11.40 37.71 -11.03
N GLY A 564 12.66 37.28 -11.08
CA GLY A 564 13.72 37.61 -10.12
C GLY A 564 14.27 36.40 -9.36
N ALA A 565 13.59 35.25 -9.43
CA ALA A 565 14.04 34.00 -8.79
C ALA A 565 14.88 33.10 -9.72
N GLN A 566 14.90 33.40 -11.03
CA GLN A 566 15.57 32.59 -12.04
C GLN A 566 17.08 32.47 -11.79
N HIS A 567 17.65 31.37 -12.27
CA HIS A 567 19.10 31.20 -12.40
C HIS A 567 19.39 30.16 -13.49
N ALA A 568 20.60 30.22 -14.06
CA ALA A 568 21.07 29.20 -14.99
C ALA A 568 21.06 27.81 -14.30
N GLY A 569 20.64 26.79 -15.05
CA GLY A 569 20.56 25.40 -14.56
C GLY A 569 19.32 25.10 -13.69
N MET A 570 18.38 26.03 -13.51
CA MET A 570 17.14 25.76 -12.77
C MET A 570 16.36 24.59 -13.41
N GLY A 571 16.01 23.58 -12.61
CA GLY A 571 15.29 22.39 -13.09
C GLY A 571 16.12 21.40 -13.92
N ARG A 572 17.42 21.63 -14.16
CA ARG A 572 18.31 20.76 -14.98
C ARG A 572 18.27 19.30 -14.52
N ARG A 573 18.27 19.09 -13.21
CA ARG A 573 18.22 17.74 -12.62
C ARG A 573 16.86 17.06 -12.83
N LEU A 574 15.76 17.77 -12.59
CA LEU A 574 14.41 17.24 -12.82
C LEU A 574 14.19 16.91 -14.30
N TYR A 575 14.75 17.71 -15.21
CA TYR A 575 14.72 17.40 -16.64
C TYR A 575 15.46 16.09 -16.98
N ALA A 576 16.55 15.77 -16.29
CA ALA A 576 17.29 14.53 -16.51
C ALA A 576 16.65 13.30 -15.84
N GLU A 577 16.04 13.48 -14.66
CA GLU A 577 15.61 12.37 -13.80
C GLU A 577 14.09 12.11 -13.82
N GLU A 578 13.26 13.11 -14.16
CA GLU A 578 11.80 13.04 -14.04
C GLU A 578 11.08 13.13 -15.39
N PRO A 579 10.60 12.01 -15.97
CA PRO A 579 10.03 11.99 -17.32
C PRO A 579 8.79 12.88 -17.52
N VAL A 580 7.98 13.07 -16.47
CA VAL A 580 6.80 13.97 -16.54
C VAL A 580 7.24 15.42 -16.70
N PHE A 581 8.23 15.83 -15.91
CA PHE A 581 8.81 17.17 -15.97
C PHE A 581 9.50 17.40 -17.32
N ALA A 582 10.32 16.45 -17.77
CA ALA A 582 11.03 16.51 -19.05
C ALA A 582 10.06 16.70 -20.22
N ARG A 583 9.02 15.86 -20.33
CA ARG A 583 8.00 15.96 -21.39
C ARG A 583 7.27 17.30 -21.39
N ALA A 584 7.01 17.88 -20.21
CA ALA A 584 6.37 19.19 -20.12
C ALA A 584 7.29 20.31 -20.63
N ILE A 585 8.58 20.27 -20.29
CA ILE A 585 9.59 21.19 -20.82
C ILE A 585 9.75 21.00 -22.33
N ASP A 586 9.85 19.77 -22.83
CA ASP A 586 10.00 19.47 -24.26
C ASP A 586 8.83 20.00 -25.07
N ARG A 587 7.59 19.84 -24.57
CA ARG A 587 6.39 20.40 -25.19
C ARG A 587 6.46 21.93 -25.27
N CYS A 588 6.91 22.59 -24.19
CA CYS A 588 7.09 24.05 -24.20
C CYS A 588 8.20 24.48 -25.18
N ALA A 589 9.32 23.76 -25.18
CA ALA A 589 10.47 24.04 -26.03
C ALA A 589 10.13 23.87 -27.52
N ALA A 590 9.43 22.79 -27.88
CA ALA A 590 9.00 22.52 -29.25
C ALA A 590 8.02 23.60 -29.76
N HIS A 591 7.12 24.09 -28.91
CA HIS A 591 6.18 25.15 -29.30
C HIS A 591 6.85 26.52 -29.45
N LEU A 592 7.88 26.80 -28.64
CA LEU A 592 8.64 28.04 -28.68
C LEU A 592 9.81 28.01 -29.69
N ASP A 593 10.04 26.89 -30.36
CA ASP A 593 11.10 26.77 -31.36
C ASP A 593 10.86 27.76 -32.52
N GLY A 594 11.92 28.45 -32.92
CA GLY A 594 11.86 29.56 -33.88
C GLY A 594 11.13 30.84 -33.40
N ARG A 595 10.47 30.83 -32.24
CA ARG A 595 9.85 32.03 -31.63
C ARG A 595 10.77 32.74 -30.64
N LEU A 596 11.68 32.00 -30.02
CA LEU A 596 12.81 32.53 -29.25
C LEU A 596 14.09 32.50 -30.11
N PRO A 597 14.99 33.50 -29.99
CA PRO A 597 16.25 33.48 -30.74
C PRO A 597 17.20 32.34 -30.31
N LEU A 598 17.00 31.76 -29.12
CA LEU A 598 17.70 30.58 -28.64
C LEU A 598 16.69 29.52 -28.18
N PRO A 599 17.00 28.22 -28.35
CA PRO A 599 16.15 27.16 -27.84
C PRO A 599 15.92 27.29 -26.32
N LEU A 600 14.67 27.05 -25.89
CA LEU A 600 14.28 27.17 -24.49
C LEU A 600 15.15 26.32 -23.54
N THR A 601 15.55 25.12 -23.96
CA THR A 601 16.39 24.22 -23.16
C THR A 601 17.79 24.78 -22.93
N ARG A 602 18.38 25.47 -23.92
CA ARG A 602 19.65 26.19 -23.75
C ARG A 602 19.51 27.35 -22.77
N VAL A 603 18.42 28.11 -22.90
CA VAL A 603 18.08 29.18 -21.96
C VAL A 603 17.92 28.66 -20.51
N LEU A 604 17.30 27.49 -20.32
CA LEU A 604 17.12 26.93 -18.98
C LEU A 604 18.41 26.34 -18.41
N PHE A 605 19.20 25.66 -19.24
CA PHE A 605 20.20 24.71 -18.75
C PHE A 605 21.64 25.04 -19.11
N ASP A 606 21.96 25.93 -20.04
CA ASP A 606 23.36 26.25 -20.34
C ASP A 606 23.97 27.14 -19.23
N ASP A 607 25.27 27.00 -18.97
CA ASP A 607 25.95 27.76 -17.92
C ASP A 607 26.14 29.25 -18.29
N ASP A 608 26.27 29.56 -19.58
CA ASP A 608 26.34 30.91 -20.16
C ASP A 608 24.96 31.46 -20.58
N SER A 609 23.90 30.92 -19.98
CA SER A 609 22.52 31.25 -20.34
C SER A 609 22.19 32.75 -20.23
N PRO A 610 21.48 33.33 -21.22
CA PRO A 610 20.97 34.70 -21.16
C PRO A 610 19.67 34.82 -20.34
N ILE A 611 19.45 33.95 -19.34
CA ILE A 611 18.19 33.85 -18.58
C ILE A 611 17.76 35.15 -17.90
N ASP A 612 18.67 36.09 -17.64
CA ASP A 612 18.37 37.39 -17.04
C ASP A 612 17.85 38.43 -18.05
N ASN A 613 17.93 38.15 -19.35
CA ASN A 613 17.24 38.94 -20.35
C ASN A 613 15.75 38.58 -20.35
N THR A 614 14.90 39.58 -20.14
CA THR A 614 13.45 39.44 -19.95
C THR A 614 12.73 38.71 -21.09
N ALA A 615 13.23 38.81 -22.33
CA ALA A 615 12.69 38.06 -23.46
C ALA A 615 12.82 36.53 -23.28
N TYR A 616 13.84 36.09 -22.55
CA TYR A 616 14.08 34.70 -22.20
C TYR A 616 13.53 34.35 -20.81
N THR A 617 13.66 35.25 -19.83
CA THR A 617 13.26 34.99 -18.44
C THR A 617 11.80 34.56 -18.32
N GLN A 618 10.90 35.30 -18.96
CA GLN A 618 9.46 35.08 -18.78
C GLN A 618 8.98 33.72 -19.34
N PRO A 619 9.26 33.35 -20.61
CA PRO A 619 8.89 32.03 -21.12
C PRO A 619 9.60 30.89 -20.38
N ALA A 620 10.85 31.08 -19.93
CA ALA A 620 11.58 30.07 -19.16
C ALA A 620 10.98 29.83 -17.76
N MET A 621 10.64 30.90 -17.04
CA MET A 621 9.95 30.79 -15.74
C MET A 621 8.59 30.12 -15.89
N PHE A 622 7.81 30.51 -16.90
CA PHE A 622 6.51 29.92 -17.19
C PHE A 622 6.62 28.41 -17.47
N ALA A 623 7.55 28.01 -18.36
CA ALA A 623 7.73 26.61 -18.73
C ALA A 623 8.16 25.75 -17.53
N LEU A 624 9.10 26.26 -16.71
CA LEU A 624 9.51 25.61 -15.46
C LEU A 624 8.31 25.40 -14.53
N GLN A 625 7.48 26.42 -14.35
CA GLN A 625 6.33 26.38 -13.45
C GLN A 625 5.24 25.41 -13.89
N VAL A 626 4.93 25.38 -15.19
CA VAL A 626 3.99 24.40 -15.75
C VAL A 626 4.54 22.99 -15.61
N ALA A 627 5.84 22.79 -15.84
CA ALA A 627 6.48 21.48 -15.66
C ALA A 627 6.47 21.02 -14.19
N LEU A 628 6.71 21.93 -13.23
CA LEU A 628 6.57 21.65 -11.79
C LEU A 628 5.12 21.32 -11.41
N ALA A 629 4.14 22.07 -11.93
CA ALA A 629 2.73 21.80 -11.69
C ALA A 629 2.34 20.40 -12.22
N ALA A 630 2.75 20.07 -13.45
CA ALA A 630 2.50 18.76 -14.05
C ALA A 630 3.13 17.61 -13.24
N LEU A 631 4.36 17.82 -12.73
CA LEU A 631 5.02 16.84 -11.87
C LEU A 631 4.22 16.60 -10.58
N TRP A 632 3.88 17.65 -9.84
CA TRP A 632 3.08 17.52 -8.61
C TRP A 632 1.71 16.87 -8.85
N GLN A 633 1.01 17.28 -9.91
CA GLN A 633 -0.28 16.70 -10.28
C GLN A 633 -0.16 15.22 -10.65
N SER A 634 0.93 14.81 -11.30
CA SER A 634 1.19 13.40 -11.60
C SER A 634 1.41 12.53 -10.36
N LEU A 635 1.83 13.14 -9.25
CA LEU A 635 1.97 12.51 -7.94
C LEU A 635 0.68 12.58 -7.09
N GLY A 636 -0.43 13.07 -7.66
CA GLY A 636 -1.73 13.19 -7.00
C GLY A 636 -1.92 14.49 -6.21
N VAL A 637 -0.94 15.41 -6.22
CA VAL A 637 -1.04 16.72 -5.56
C VAL A 637 -1.70 17.70 -6.54
N THR A 638 -3.00 17.93 -6.36
CA THR A 638 -3.80 18.81 -7.24
C THR A 638 -4.25 20.06 -6.48
N PRO A 639 -4.09 21.26 -7.06
CA PRO A 639 -4.50 22.50 -6.40
C PRO A 639 -6.01 22.73 -6.51
N GLU A 640 -6.59 23.29 -5.46
CA GLU A 640 -7.94 23.87 -5.47
C GLU A 640 -7.92 25.40 -5.55
N VAL A 641 -6.77 26.00 -5.23
CA VAL A 641 -6.53 27.44 -5.27
C VAL A 641 -5.22 27.70 -6.00
N VAL A 642 -5.18 28.71 -6.86
CA VAL A 642 -3.96 29.18 -7.50
C VAL A 642 -3.79 30.69 -7.36
N LEU A 643 -2.55 31.10 -7.14
CA LEU A 643 -2.13 32.50 -7.08
C LEU A 643 -0.75 32.64 -7.71
N GLY A 644 -0.64 33.45 -8.75
CA GLY A 644 0.65 33.77 -9.35
C GLY A 644 1.07 35.21 -9.09
N HIS A 645 2.38 35.44 -8.99
CA HIS A 645 2.93 36.80 -8.88
C HIS A 645 3.43 37.27 -10.25
N SER A 646 2.81 38.30 -10.82
CA SER A 646 3.19 38.86 -12.12
C SER A 646 3.27 37.76 -13.19
N VAL A 647 4.45 37.45 -13.73
CA VAL A 647 4.64 36.37 -14.73
C VAL A 647 4.03 35.03 -14.28
N GLY A 648 4.07 34.71 -12.98
CA GLY A 648 3.48 33.48 -12.46
C GLY A 648 1.97 33.39 -12.65
N ALA A 649 1.26 34.51 -12.81
CA ALA A 649 -0.19 34.53 -13.04
C ALA A 649 -0.58 33.84 -14.36
N TYR A 650 0.32 33.83 -15.36
CA TYR A 650 0.08 33.15 -16.64
C TYR A 650 0.13 31.62 -16.46
N ALA A 651 1.11 31.11 -15.71
CA ALA A 651 1.19 29.69 -15.38
C ALA A 651 0.00 29.26 -14.49
N ALA A 652 -0.36 30.09 -13.51
CA ALA A 652 -1.55 29.89 -12.69
C ALA A 652 -2.83 29.81 -13.53
N ALA A 653 -2.97 30.67 -14.56
CA ALA A 653 -4.14 30.67 -15.44
C ALA A 653 -4.25 29.38 -16.28
N VAL A 654 -3.13 28.81 -16.73
CA VAL A 654 -3.13 27.50 -17.41
C VAL A 654 -3.56 26.39 -16.45
N VAL A 655 -3.02 26.36 -15.23
CA VAL A 655 -3.39 25.36 -14.21
C VAL A 655 -4.85 25.52 -13.78
N ALA A 656 -5.39 26.74 -13.78
CA ALA A 656 -6.81 27.00 -13.56
C ALA A 656 -7.72 26.69 -14.76
N GLY A 657 -7.17 26.20 -15.88
CA GLY A 657 -7.93 25.85 -17.08
C GLY A 657 -8.45 27.06 -17.88
N MET A 658 -7.89 28.25 -17.64
CA MET A 658 -8.35 29.48 -18.30
C MET A 658 -7.77 29.63 -19.71
N LEU A 659 -6.57 29.11 -19.96
CA LEU A 659 -5.89 29.17 -21.26
C LEU A 659 -5.27 27.81 -21.60
N PRO A 660 -5.32 27.37 -22.86
CA PRO A 660 -4.46 26.30 -23.35
C PRO A 660 -2.98 26.63 -23.16
N LEU A 661 -2.15 25.61 -22.97
CA LEU A 661 -0.71 25.78 -22.74
C LEU A 661 -0.04 26.56 -23.88
N GLU A 662 -0.33 26.19 -25.12
CA GLU A 662 0.24 26.79 -26.33
C GLU A 662 -0.10 28.27 -26.47
N ASP A 663 -1.35 28.64 -26.17
CA ASP A 663 -1.82 30.03 -26.21
C ASP A 663 -1.13 30.88 -25.13
N ALA A 664 -0.99 30.31 -23.92
CA ALA A 664 -0.30 30.98 -22.82
C ALA A 664 1.22 31.10 -23.07
N LEU A 665 1.84 30.14 -23.76
CA LEU A 665 3.23 30.21 -24.21
C LEU A 665 3.43 31.35 -25.22
N ASP A 666 2.52 31.49 -26.18
CA ASP A 666 2.55 32.58 -27.16
C ASP A 666 2.41 33.94 -26.48
N LEU A 667 1.44 34.07 -25.56
CA LEU A 667 1.25 35.26 -24.75
C LEU A 667 2.50 35.62 -23.96
N ILE A 668 3.09 34.68 -23.23
CA ILE A 668 4.22 35.00 -22.36
C ILE A 668 5.52 35.27 -23.14
N ALA A 669 5.72 34.60 -24.27
CA ALA A 669 6.83 34.89 -25.16
C ALA A 669 6.71 36.30 -25.76
N GLU A 670 5.51 36.69 -26.21
CA GLU A 670 5.28 38.03 -26.74
C GLU A 670 5.41 39.10 -25.65
N ARG A 671 4.91 38.83 -24.43
CA ARG A 671 5.10 39.71 -23.27
C ARG A 671 6.58 39.94 -23.00
N GLY A 672 7.36 38.87 -22.91
CA GLY A 672 8.80 38.92 -22.69
C GLY A 672 9.52 39.71 -23.80
N ARG A 673 9.21 39.43 -25.07
CA ARG A 673 9.80 40.08 -26.24
C ARG A 673 9.52 41.59 -26.26
N LEU A 674 8.25 41.98 -26.10
CA LEU A 674 7.86 43.39 -26.11
C LEU A 674 8.49 44.15 -24.94
N MET A 675 8.43 43.59 -23.72
CA MET A 675 9.00 44.24 -22.53
C MET A 675 10.52 44.31 -22.60
N GLY A 676 11.19 43.29 -23.16
CA GLY A 676 12.64 43.27 -23.36
C GLY A 676 13.14 44.22 -24.45
N ALA A 677 12.26 44.65 -25.37
CA ALA A 677 12.59 45.58 -26.45
C ALA A 677 12.38 47.05 -26.08
N LEU A 678 11.87 47.35 -24.88
CA LEU A 678 11.73 48.73 -24.41
C LEU A 678 13.10 49.40 -24.22
N PRO A 679 13.17 50.74 -24.28
CA PRO A 679 14.40 51.46 -23.98
C PRO A 679 14.87 51.21 -22.54
N ALA A 680 16.19 51.12 -22.36
CA ALA A 680 16.81 51.14 -21.05
C ALA A 680 16.51 52.49 -20.33
N GLY A 681 16.68 52.51 -19.00
CA GLY A 681 16.50 53.72 -18.18
C GLY A 681 15.35 53.64 -17.18
N GLY A 682 14.60 52.54 -17.13
CA GLY A 682 13.71 52.21 -16.01
C GLY A 682 14.45 51.46 -14.90
N ALA A 683 14.03 51.63 -13.65
CA ALA A 683 14.49 50.86 -12.51
C ALA A 683 13.33 50.47 -11.58
N MET A 684 13.59 49.52 -10.68
CA MET A 684 12.68 49.15 -9.60
C MET A 684 13.46 49.08 -8.28
N ALA A 685 12.80 49.37 -7.16
CA ALA A 685 13.38 49.22 -5.82
C ALA A 685 12.38 48.59 -4.85
N ALA A 686 12.90 47.72 -3.97
CA ALA A 686 12.15 47.20 -2.84
C ALA A 686 12.31 48.14 -1.64
N VAL A 687 11.19 48.60 -1.10
CA VAL A 687 11.11 49.46 0.09
C VAL A 687 10.57 48.62 1.25
N GLN A 688 11.29 48.60 2.38
CA GLN A 688 10.91 47.84 3.58
C GLN A 688 9.82 48.55 4.39
N ALA A 689 8.68 48.81 3.75
CA ALA A 689 7.52 49.49 4.31
C ALA A 689 6.24 49.03 3.60
N ASP A 690 5.09 49.20 4.27
CA ASP A 690 3.80 48.95 3.64
C ASP A 690 3.42 50.06 2.64
N GLU A 691 2.49 49.76 1.74
CA GLU A 691 2.02 50.67 0.70
C GLU A 691 1.57 52.04 1.22
N ARG A 692 0.87 52.11 2.36
CA ARG A 692 0.38 53.38 2.92
C ARG A 692 1.54 54.22 3.44
N GLN A 693 2.51 53.58 4.08
CA GLN A 693 3.74 54.24 4.55
C GLN A 693 4.54 54.80 3.38
N VAL A 694 4.76 54.00 2.34
CA VAL A 694 5.46 54.43 1.11
C VAL A 694 4.78 55.65 0.50
N LEU A 695 3.45 55.64 0.38
CA LEU A 695 2.68 56.76 -0.14
C LEU A 695 2.68 58.01 0.76
N ALA A 696 2.90 57.85 2.07
CA ALA A 696 2.95 58.96 3.03
C ALA A 696 4.33 59.63 3.08
N MET A 697 5.39 58.87 2.85
CA MET A 697 6.80 59.34 2.89
C MET A 697 7.22 60.10 1.63
N GLY A 698 6.47 59.96 0.53
CA GLY A 698 6.68 60.74 -0.68
C GLY A 698 5.83 60.24 -1.84
N ARG A 699 5.20 61.17 -2.55
CA ARG A 699 4.60 60.91 -3.87
C ARG A 699 5.38 61.70 -4.90
N ASP A 700 6.05 61.01 -5.80
CA ASP A 700 6.60 61.60 -7.02
C ASP A 700 5.76 61.07 -8.19
N ALA A 701 5.32 61.96 -9.07
CA ALA A 701 4.61 61.57 -10.29
C ALA A 701 5.50 60.74 -11.24
N ALA A 702 6.83 60.78 -11.05
CA ALA A 702 7.80 60.06 -11.85
C ALA A 702 7.88 58.55 -11.54
N TRP A 703 7.47 58.08 -10.36
CA TRP A 703 7.45 56.64 -10.04
C TRP A 703 6.09 56.19 -9.49
N CYS A 704 5.81 54.89 -9.56
CA CYS A 704 4.59 54.29 -9.01
C CYS A 704 4.90 53.03 -8.21
N ILE A 705 3.92 52.55 -7.45
CA ILE A 705 3.99 51.24 -6.83
C ILE A 705 3.79 50.20 -7.93
N ALA A 706 4.73 49.27 -8.04
CA ALA A 706 4.69 48.13 -8.96
C ALA A 706 4.15 46.87 -8.28
N ALA A 707 4.40 46.70 -6.97
CA ALA A 707 3.83 45.60 -6.21
C ALA A 707 3.70 45.96 -4.72
N ALA A 708 2.58 45.59 -4.11
CA ALA A 708 2.41 45.56 -2.66
C ALA A 708 2.53 44.09 -2.21
N ASN A 709 3.74 43.67 -1.83
CA ASN A 709 4.07 42.26 -1.61
C ASN A 709 3.66 41.75 -0.22
N SER A 710 3.92 42.55 0.81
CA SER A 710 3.62 42.20 2.21
C SER A 710 3.40 43.46 3.05
N PRO A 711 3.02 43.34 4.34
CA PRO A 711 3.00 44.47 5.27
C PRO A 711 4.37 45.12 5.53
N ARG A 712 5.47 44.53 5.04
CA ARG A 712 6.84 45.02 5.24
C ARG A 712 7.61 45.20 3.93
N GLU A 713 6.97 45.02 2.78
CA GLU A 713 7.64 45.12 1.49
C GLU A 713 6.69 45.66 0.41
N THR A 714 7.11 46.77 -0.19
CA THR A 714 6.47 47.41 -1.35
C THR A 714 7.53 47.68 -2.41
N ILE A 715 7.21 47.38 -3.67
CA ILE A 715 8.10 47.60 -4.80
C ILE A 715 7.65 48.85 -5.55
N ILE A 716 8.60 49.75 -5.80
CA ILE A 716 8.40 50.96 -6.60
C ILE A 716 9.09 50.83 -7.96
N ALA A 717 8.55 51.46 -9.00
CA ALA A 717 9.07 51.41 -10.37
C ALA A 717 8.89 52.75 -11.10
N GLY A 718 9.88 53.12 -11.91
CA GLY A 718 9.91 54.39 -12.64
C GLY A 718 11.25 54.60 -13.36
N PRO A 719 11.52 55.82 -13.87
CA PRO A 719 12.83 56.19 -14.39
C PRO A 719 13.93 55.99 -13.34
N ALA A 720 15.12 55.56 -13.78
CA ALA A 720 16.21 55.19 -12.89
C ALA A 720 16.58 56.32 -11.91
N GLU A 721 16.69 57.55 -12.39
CA GLU A 721 16.98 58.71 -11.54
C GLU A 721 15.91 58.97 -10.48
N ALA A 722 14.62 58.80 -10.83
CA ALA A 722 13.52 58.98 -9.88
C ALA A 722 13.54 57.90 -8.79
N ILE A 723 13.89 56.66 -9.16
CA ILE A 723 14.03 55.55 -8.22
C ILE A 723 15.26 55.73 -7.33
N ASP A 724 16.39 56.15 -7.88
CA ASP A 724 17.61 56.40 -7.10
C ASP A 724 17.40 57.53 -6.09
N ARG A 725 16.69 58.60 -6.47
CA ARG A 725 16.25 59.66 -5.53
C ARG A 725 15.32 59.12 -4.46
N ALA A 726 14.27 58.38 -4.84
CA ALA A 726 13.32 57.81 -3.89
C ALA A 726 14.01 56.88 -2.88
N VAL A 727 14.98 56.06 -3.32
CA VAL A 727 15.77 55.21 -2.43
C VAL A 727 16.56 56.04 -1.41
N ALA A 728 17.19 57.13 -1.84
CA ALA A 728 17.91 58.04 -0.95
C ALA A 728 16.95 58.75 0.04
N ASP A 729 15.78 59.17 -0.44
CA ASP A 729 14.77 59.84 0.39
C ASP A 729 14.19 58.91 1.45
N PHE A 730 13.88 57.65 1.10
CA PHE A 730 13.46 56.64 2.08
C PHE A 730 14.57 56.37 3.11
N ALA A 731 15.82 56.26 2.66
CA ALA A 731 16.96 56.06 3.55
C ALA A 731 17.14 57.23 4.53
N ALA A 732 16.97 58.47 4.07
CA ALA A 732 17.01 59.67 4.92
C ALA A 732 15.87 59.70 5.96
N GLN A 733 14.73 59.08 5.64
CA GLN A 733 13.59 58.89 6.56
C GLN A 733 13.71 57.64 7.44
N GLY A 734 14.87 56.95 7.42
CA GLY A 734 15.12 55.76 8.23
C GLY A 734 14.49 54.47 7.69
N VAL A 735 13.95 54.48 6.48
CA VAL A 735 13.37 53.30 5.82
C VAL A 735 14.36 52.70 4.84
N ARG A 736 14.62 51.40 4.99
CA ARG A 736 15.53 50.68 4.11
C ARG A 736 14.88 50.50 2.73
N ALA A 737 15.54 50.99 1.68
CA ALA A 737 15.16 50.75 0.30
C ALA A 737 16.37 50.21 -0.49
N ARG A 738 16.14 49.29 -1.42
CA ARG A 738 17.20 48.66 -2.23
C ARG A 738 16.75 48.51 -3.68
N ARG A 739 17.59 48.96 -4.61
CA ARG A 739 17.41 48.75 -6.04
C ARG A 739 17.39 47.26 -6.39
N LEU A 740 16.48 46.84 -7.26
CA LEU A 740 16.35 45.48 -7.76
C LEU A 740 17.19 45.30 -9.03
N THR A 741 17.78 44.11 -9.19
CA THR A 741 18.49 43.72 -10.41
C THR A 741 17.48 43.29 -11.46
N VAL A 742 16.90 44.27 -12.15
CA VAL A 742 15.94 44.07 -13.25
C VAL A 742 16.30 44.98 -14.42
N SER A 743 15.92 44.57 -15.63
CA SER A 743 16.24 45.29 -16.87
C SER A 743 15.40 46.55 -17.07
N HIS A 744 14.15 46.56 -16.59
CA HIS A 744 13.16 47.62 -16.85
C HIS A 744 12.27 47.87 -15.62
N ALA A 745 11.52 48.97 -15.66
CA ALA A 745 10.54 49.35 -14.65
C ALA A 745 9.15 48.72 -14.92
N PHE A 746 8.99 47.43 -14.58
CA PHE A 746 7.73 46.70 -14.77
C PHE A 746 6.59 47.28 -13.93
N HIS A 747 5.33 47.07 -14.36
CA HIS A 747 4.14 47.56 -13.66
C HIS A 747 4.16 49.08 -13.41
N SER A 748 4.59 49.82 -14.45
CA SER A 748 4.72 51.28 -14.40
C SER A 748 4.25 51.96 -15.68
N ALA A 749 4.19 53.28 -15.66
CA ALA A 749 3.88 54.09 -16.85
C ALA A 749 4.87 53.83 -18.01
N LEU A 750 6.10 53.40 -17.72
CA LEU A 750 7.10 53.07 -18.75
C LEU A 750 6.73 51.82 -19.57
N MET A 751 5.74 51.03 -19.15
CA MET A 751 5.19 49.93 -19.95
C MET A 751 4.15 50.39 -20.98
N ALA A 752 3.72 51.66 -20.98
CA ALA A 752 2.68 52.16 -21.89
C ALA A 752 2.92 51.85 -23.39
N PRO A 753 4.15 51.92 -23.95
CA PRO A 753 4.37 51.65 -25.37
C PRO A 753 4.04 50.21 -25.80
N VAL A 754 4.12 49.25 -24.87
CA VAL A 754 3.89 47.82 -25.17
C VAL A 754 2.45 47.36 -24.90
N VAL A 755 1.63 48.17 -24.22
CA VAL A 755 0.25 47.81 -23.85
C VAL A 755 -0.60 47.52 -25.08
N ALA A 756 -0.63 48.42 -26.07
CA ALA A 756 -1.46 48.27 -27.26
C ALA A 756 -0.98 47.11 -28.17
N PRO A 757 0.32 46.98 -28.50
CA PRO A 757 0.83 45.81 -29.23
C PRO A 757 0.51 44.48 -28.52
N PHE A 758 0.68 44.43 -27.20
CA PHE A 758 0.39 43.23 -26.43
C PHE A 758 -1.12 42.92 -26.41
N SER A 759 -1.98 43.93 -26.28
CA SER A 759 -3.44 43.76 -26.33
C SER A 759 -3.91 43.16 -27.65
N ALA A 760 -3.37 43.66 -28.76
CA ALA A 760 -3.68 43.16 -30.10
C ALA A 760 -3.25 41.69 -30.25
N HIS A 761 -2.11 41.30 -29.67
CA HIS A 761 -1.69 39.91 -29.63
C HIS A 761 -2.60 39.06 -28.73
N ALA A 762 -2.93 39.54 -27.53
CA ALA A 762 -3.75 38.84 -26.57
C ALA A 762 -5.19 38.61 -27.04
N ALA A 763 -5.74 39.50 -27.87
CA ALA A 763 -7.07 39.38 -28.47
C ALA A 763 -7.24 38.17 -29.40
N ARG A 764 -6.13 37.52 -29.80
CA ARG A 764 -6.14 36.31 -30.64
C ARG A 764 -6.53 35.06 -29.85
N PHE A 765 -6.40 35.11 -28.52
CA PHE A 765 -6.64 33.96 -27.65
C PHE A 765 -7.98 34.10 -26.94
N LYS A 766 -8.67 32.98 -26.77
CA LYS A 766 -9.98 32.94 -26.11
C LYS A 766 -9.85 32.28 -24.75
N ALA A 767 -9.73 33.10 -23.72
CA ALA A 767 -9.71 32.59 -22.35
C ALA A 767 -11.09 32.07 -21.92
N ALA A 768 -11.07 31.12 -20.99
CA ALA A 768 -12.23 30.61 -20.27
C ALA A 768 -12.27 31.17 -18.84
N ALA A 769 -13.42 31.04 -18.19
CA ALA A 769 -13.52 31.25 -16.74
C ALA A 769 -12.70 30.19 -15.99
N PRO A 770 -12.13 30.52 -14.82
CA PRO A 770 -11.31 29.58 -14.06
C PRO A 770 -12.14 28.39 -13.54
N GLN A 771 -11.56 27.20 -13.60
CA GLN A 771 -12.18 25.94 -13.14
C GLN A 771 -11.95 25.66 -11.65
N ILE A 772 -10.97 26.32 -11.06
CA ILE A 772 -10.60 26.30 -9.64
C ILE A 772 -10.45 27.74 -9.15
N ASP A 773 -10.30 27.96 -7.84
CA ASP A 773 -10.19 29.32 -7.31
C ASP A 773 -8.91 29.99 -7.83
N PHE A 774 -9.08 31.03 -8.65
CA PHE A 774 -7.99 31.85 -9.18
C PHE A 774 -8.03 33.22 -8.52
N ILE A 775 -6.94 33.59 -7.84
CA ILE A 775 -6.79 34.92 -7.24
C ILE A 775 -6.06 35.83 -8.23
N ASP A 776 -6.74 36.86 -8.72
CA ASP A 776 -6.19 37.84 -9.64
C ASP A 776 -5.25 38.77 -8.87
N ASP A 777 -3.95 38.64 -9.11
CA ASP A 777 -2.89 39.37 -8.41
C ASP A 777 -2.91 40.88 -8.69
N ARG A 778 -3.65 41.36 -9.69
CA ARG A 778 -3.88 42.80 -9.93
C ARG A 778 -4.93 43.40 -9.01
N THR A 779 -5.92 42.60 -8.61
CA THR A 779 -7.03 43.06 -7.76
C THR A 779 -6.90 42.61 -6.31
N GLY A 780 -6.15 41.52 -6.08
CA GLY A 780 -6.09 40.82 -4.80
C GLY A 780 -7.34 40.00 -4.49
N ALA A 781 -8.28 39.86 -5.44
CA ALA A 781 -9.56 39.19 -5.24
C ALA A 781 -9.72 37.95 -6.15
N LEU A 782 -10.70 37.10 -5.82
CA LEU A 782 -11.07 35.98 -6.68
C LEU A 782 -11.64 36.50 -8.01
N ARG A 783 -11.17 35.91 -9.11
CA ARG A 783 -11.76 36.09 -10.43
C ARG A 783 -12.76 34.97 -10.73
N ARG A 784 -13.91 35.32 -11.32
CA ARG A 784 -14.96 34.36 -11.69
C ARG A 784 -15.24 34.30 -13.19
N ASP A 785 -14.94 35.38 -13.89
CA ASP A 785 -15.14 35.57 -15.32
C ASP A 785 -13.84 35.30 -16.11
N ALA A 786 -13.99 35.07 -17.41
CA ALA A 786 -12.86 34.86 -18.31
C ALA A 786 -12.07 36.16 -18.47
N PRO A 787 -10.72 36.16 -18.37
CA PRO A 787 -9.92 37.34 -18.59
C PRO A 787 -9.98 37.78 -20.05
N THR A 788 -10.16 39.08 -20.24
CA THR A 788 -10.14 39.72 -21.54
C THR A 788 -8.71 40.05 -21.97
N ALA A 789 -8.49 40.35 -23.25
CA ALA A 789 -7.20 40.86 -23.72
C ALA A 789 -6.77 42.13 -22.97
N ASP A 790 -7.75 42.97 -22.60
CA ASP A 790 -7.54 44.18 -21.82
C ASP A 790 -7.14 43.88 -20.37
N ASP A 791 -7.64 42.80 -19.76
CA ASP A 791 -7.15 42.34 -18.46
C ASP A 791 -5.66 42.00 -18.50
N TRP A 792 -5.24 41.23 -19.51
CA TRP A 792 -3.83 40.88 -19.70
C TRP A 792 -2.96 42.11 -19.97
N SER A 793 -3.46 43.07 -20.75
CA SER A 793 -2.76 44.33 -21.02
C SER A 793 -2.63 45.23 -19.78
N ARG A 794 -3.69 45.35 -18.98
CA ARG A 794 -3.63 46.06 -17.69
C ARG A 794 -2.66 45.39 -16.72
N HIS A 795 -2.59 44.07 -16.74
CA HIS A 795 -1.66 43.30 -15.91
C HIS A 795 -0.18 43.61 -16.18
N LEU A 796 0.20 44.18 -17.34
CA LEU A 796 1.58 44.65 -17.59
C LEU A 796 1.92 45.95 -16.85
N ARG A 797 0.90 46.75 -16.53
CA ARG A 797 1.04 48.15 -16.09
C ARG A 797 0.56 48.38 -14.65
N GLU A 798 -0.49 47.70 -14.22
CA GLU A 798 -1.11 47.88 -12.91
C GLU A 798 -0.31 47.17 -11.80
N PRO A 799 -0.35 47.69 -10.56
CA PRO A 799 0.39 47.10 -9.45
C PRO A 799 -0.07 45.69 -9.11
N VAL A 800 0.88 44.82 -8.75
CA VAL A 800 0.59 43.52 -8.16
C VAL A 800 0.16 43.71 -6.69
N ARG A 801 -1.09 43.40 -6.38
CA ARG A 801 -1.75 43.43 -5.05
C ARG A 801 -1.52 42.13 -4.26
N PHE A 802 -0.28 41.64 -4.20
CA PHE A 802 0.01 40.31 -3.64
C PHE A 802 -0.35 40.17 -2.15
N ARG A 803 -0.12 41.22 -1.34
CA ARG A 803 -0.56 41.26 0.07
C ARG A 803 -2.06 41.01 0.19
N ASP A 804 -2.85 41.64 -0.66
CA ASP A 804 -4.30 41.55 -0.61
C ASP A 804 -4.77 40.19 -1.19
N ALA A 805 -4.08 39.68 -2.20
CA ALA A 805 -4.25 38.31 -2.70
C ALA A 805 -4.00 37.25 -1.60
N LEU A 806 -2.95 37.41 -0.79
CA LEU A 806 -2.67 36.53 0.34
C LEU A 806 -3.77 36.57 1.41
N ARG A 807 -4.35 37.75 1.67
CA ARG A 807 -5.51 37.86 2.58
C ARG A 807 -6.75 37.14 2.03
N THR A 808 -7.00 37.24 0.73
CA THR A 808 -8.05 36.47 0.06
C THR A 808 -7.77 34.97 0.20
N LEU A 809 -6.53 34.54 -0.05
CA LEU A 809 -6.09 33.15 0.09
C LEU A 809 -6.32 32.61 1.50
N ALA A 810 -6.03 33.39 2.54
CA ALA A 810 -6.29 33.00 3.93
C ALA A 810 -7.79 32.76 4.19
N GLY A 811 -8.67 33.53 3.54
CA GLY A 811 -10.12 33.33 3.59
C GLY A 811 -10.59 32.02 2.94
N LEU A 812 -9.80 31.44 2.03
CA LEU A 812 -10.11 30.17 1.34
C LEU A 812 -9.71 28.93 2.14
N LYS A 813 -9.03 29.11 3.29
CA LYS A 813 -8.69 28.05 4.25
C LYS A 813 -7.96 26.86 3.58
N CYS A 814 -6.95 27.16 2.78
CA CYS A 814 -6.02 26.13 2.33
C CYS A 814 -5.32 25.49 3.55
N ASP A 815 -5.08 24.18 3.47
CA ASP A 815 -4.35 23.42 4.48
C ASP A 815 -2.85 23.35 4.18
N LEU A 816 -2.47 23.57 2.91
CA LEU A 816 -1.08 23.51 2.46
C LEU A 816 -0.86 24.49 1.31
N LEU A 817 0.28 25.16 1.31
CA LEU A 817 0.75 25.99 0.20
C LEU A 817 2.01 25.40 -0.42
N VAL A 818 2.01 25.28 -1.74
CA VAL A 818 3.14 24.78 -2.53
C VAL A 818 3.59 25.88 -3.48
N GLU A 819 4.82 26.35 -3.35
CA GLU A 819 5.39 27.31 -4.29
C GLU A 819 6.04 26.60 -5.48
N LEU A 820 5.60 26.99 -6.67
CA LEU A 820 6.11 26.54 -7.95
C LEU A 820 7.03 27.61 -8.52
N GLY A 821 8.32 27.38 -8.35
CA GLY A 821 9.38 28.22 -8.88
C GLY A 821 10.76 27.71 -8.47
N PRO A 822 11.83 28.34 -8.97
CA PRO A 822 13.20 27.91 -8.71
C PRO A 822 13.69 28.24 -7.29
N ARG A 823 13.00 29.14 -6.57
CA ARG A 823 13.32 29.54 -5.19
C ARG A 823 12.04 29.86 -4.40
N PRO A 824 12.00 29.64 -3.08
CA PRO A 824 10.81 29.86 -2.26
C PRO A 824 10.65 31.34 -1.85
N VAL A 825 10.35 32.22 -2.82
CA VAL A 825 10.19 33.67 -2.59
C VAL A 825 8.83 33.99 -2.00
N LEU A 826 7.76 33.44 -2.59
CA LEU A 826 6.38 33.73 -2.21
C LEU A 826 6.00 33.13 -0.86
N LEU A 827 6.58 31.99 -0.46
CA LEU A 827 6.39 31.42 0.88
C LEU A 827 6.88 32.37 1.98
N GLY A 828 8.00 33.07 1.75
CA GLY A 828 8.49 34.10 2.68
C GLY A 828 7.52 35.27 2.82
N LEU A 829 6.94 35.73 1.70
CA LEU A 829 5.93 36.79 1.68
C LEU A 829 4.61 36.36 2.33
N ALA A 830 4.18 35.11 2.11
CA ALA A 830 3.02 34.51 2.72
C ALA A 830 3.16 34.48 4.25
N ARG A 831 4.27 33.94 4.76
CA ARG A 831 4.58 33.92 6.21
C ARG A 831 4.62 35.33 6.81
N SER A 832 5.24 36.28 6.13
CA SER A 832 5.28 37.68 6.60
C SER A 832 3.91 38.36 6.63
N THR A 833 2.96 37.93 5.81
CA THR A 833 1.63 38.56 5.70
C THR A 833 0.59 37.88 6.59
N LEU A 834 0.63 36.55 6.66
CA LEU A 834 -0.36 35.73 7.34
C LEU A 834 0.08 35.34 8.77
N GLY A 835 1.37 35.40 9.09
CA GLY A 835 1.90 35.00 10.39
C GLY A 835 1.52 33.56 10.73
N ASP A 836 1.02 33.33 11.94
CA ASP A 836 0.58 32.02 12.43
C ASP A 836 -0.64 31.45 11.69
N ALA A 837 -1.32 32.27 10.87
CA ALA A 837 -2.41 31.83 9.99
C ALA A 837 -1.91 31.34 8.61
N CYS A 838 -0.59 31.32 8.36
CA CYS A 838 -0.03 30.70 7.17
C CYS A 838 -0.10 29.16 7.30
N PRO A 839 -0.71 28.44 6.34
CA PRO A 839 -0.72 26.98 6.30
C PRO A 839 0.67 26.38 6.08
#